data_AF-A0A6L2P815-F1
#
_entry.id   AF-A0A6L2P815-F1
#
_cell.length_a   1.000
_cell.length_b   1.000
_cell.length_c   1.000
_cell.angle_alpha   90.00
_cell.angle_beta   90.00
_cell.angle_gamma   90.00
#
_symmetry.space_group_name_H-M   'P 1'
#
loop_
_entity.id
_entity.type
_entity.pdbx_description
1 polymer ?
#
loop_
_entity_poly.entity_id
_entity_poly.type
_entity_poly.pdbx_seq_one_letter_code
_entity_poly.pdbx_strand_id
1 'polypeptide(L)'
;FYTVVAPRVLRPNSEYHVAITTQETSQPTTVTVEVGGRQHVGGMFAASQTVSVEPYTTRIVKLEIGDLGPGTYNLTARGINGLEFVNTTRLEYVHKSHSVFIQTDKAVYKPGNKIQFRAVLLNAHMKPSVTGALDVYITDGKGNRVKQWSRALTTKGVFSGELQLSQSPVLGDWNITVVVLDQYFYKTFEVAEYVLPKFEVTIDAPAHATFKDSHIVATVHAKYTYGKAVRGEATVTVYPTYYSGLLQPIFQNPVRKVVPIDGKASVEFDITKDLRLTDEYERSVQIDVTVEEALTGRRQNTSFEVMLHKYKYKMEVIKTSESFKPGLKYTAFIKLTYHDGTPVQDANNPVTVRYGYSYDPNLYTEEKHKLSKHGMVTLDFYPPLENQTVLGIEAEYLDLKEWFSTVSASISPSNTFIQAVINTEHPVVNQDVELEINSTEPMKYFSYQVIGRGDVVVANTIQVSNKKTHKFRFLATYVMAPTAHVVVFYVKDDGEVVADSIDIELEGSLQNFVSINTNSEETQPGTDVELTVEAKPNSFVGILGVDQSVLLLKSGNDITEDAVLEELGSYDSNFPALYYPRSTFRSKRPHYWWPGSATTRQVFENSGAVILTNGLVHEHFAWGSDRGLGLVAQNRPPFRPIPAPGLPVVKPDLGPAVVYKPVTRPPLAGPYAFSRIPPPVWNKPQVFLMHDIASTWLFTNFSSGVDGKTTIRKQVPDTITSWVISGFSVDPLFGLGLSEIPRKLRVFRPFFLSLDLPYSVIRGEIVAIPIVVFNYMNKDLEADVTLENEQLENFEFAEVSNDVSAQPKLELYRRKRVSVRANSGSSVSFMITPKKLGHITIKVTASSPIAGDSVVKKLLVKPEGETQYYNKAVFVDLRNKQTFQTTVTLDIPQNIVSGSEMVEVAAVGDVLGPSIPNLANLIKMPFGCGEQNMLNFVPNIVVIEYLKNTNQLTQAIEGKALRYMETGYQQELTYRHPDGSFSAFGSHDPSGSTWLVLTAFVAKSFRQAVPYINVEEKIIQEALHWLSTNQAPNGSFPEVGKVSHRDMQGGAAKGLALTAYTLIAFLENQQDSNQVYHNTINKALDYIVRNLEGLDDVYALAVSSYALTLAQHSAKDAVFNLFESKARTSGK
;
A
#
# COMPACT_ATOMS: atom_id res chain seq x y z
N PHE A 1 -40.87 -22.90 -27.27
CA PHE A 1 -39.74 -22.97 -26.31
C PHE A 1 -39.74 -21.76 -25.39
N TYR A 2 -39.13 -21.88 -24.22
CA TYR A 2 -38.82 -20.73 -23.36
C TYR A 2 -37.33 -20.68 -23.07
N THR A 3 -36.78 -19.49 -22.96
CA THR A 3 -35.40 -19.27 -22.50
C THR A 3 -35.41 -18.15 -21.48
N VAL A 4 -35.01 -18.45 -20.25
CA VAL A 4 -34.79 -17.48 -19.18
C VAL A 4 -33.30 -17.41 -18.93
N VAL A 5 -32.73 -16.23 -19.08
CA VAL A 5 -31.31 -15.98 -18.83
C VAL A 5 -31.19 -14.96 -17.72
N ALA A 6 -30.33 -15.25 -16.76
CA ALA A 6 -30.12 -14.41 -15.59
C ALA A 6 -28.63 -14.40 -15.21
N PRO A 7 -28.16 -13.40 -14.46
CA PRO A 7 -26.81 -13.42 -13.91
C PRO A 7 -26.62 -14.63 -12.99
N ARG A 8 -25.45 -15.27 -13.07
CA ARG A 8 -25.09 -16.41 -12.19
C ARG A 8 -24.95 -15.99 -10.73
N VAL A 9 -24.49 -14.76 -10.51
CA VAL A 9 -24.15 -14.22 -9.21
C VAL A 9 -25.31 -13.40 -8.65
N LEU A 10 -25.58 -13.58 -7.36
CA LEU A 10 -26.51 -12.80 -6.56
C LEU A 10 -25.73 -11.96 -5.55
N ARG A 11 -25.97 -10.65 -5.53
CA ARG A 11 -25.36 -9.69 -4.60
C ARG A 11 -26.41 -9.09 -3.65
N PRO A 12 -26.04 -8.78 -2.40
CA PRO A 12 -26.93 -8.09 -1.49
C PRO A 12 -27.09 -6.62 -1.89
N ASN A 13 -28.25 -6.03 -1.58
CA ASN A 13 -28.56 -4.61 -1.80
C ASN A 13 -28.37 -4.14 -3.26
N SER A 14 -28.67 -5.00 -4.23
CA SER A 14 -28.57 -4.70 -5.66
C SER A 14 -29.88 -5.00 -6.40
N GLU A 15 -30.04 -4.40 -7.57
CA GLU A 15 -31.06 -4.82 -8.53
C GLU A 15 -30.59 -6.12 -9.22
N TYR A 16 -31.52 -7.04 -9.48
CA TYR A 16 -31.25 -8.28 -10.19
C TYR A 16 -32.17 -8.38 -11.41
N HIS A 17 -31.58 -8.39 -12.61
CA HIS A 17 -32.31 -8.37 -13.88
C HIS A 17 -32.35 -9.76 -14.53
N VAL A 18 -33.54 -10.21 -14.93
CA VAL A 18 -33.74 -11.51 -15.58
C VAL A 18 -34.38 -11.32 -16.94
N ALA A 19 -33.74 -11.82 -18.00
CA ALA A 19 -34.26 -11.78 -19.36
C ALA A 19 -35.09 -13.03 -19.66
N ILE A 20 -36.35 -12.85 -20.07
CA ILE A 20 -37.28 -13.93 -20.38
C ILE A 20 -37.69 -13.80 -21.84
N THR A 21 -37.52 -14.89 -22.59
CA THR A 21 -37.93 -14.98 -23.99
C THR A 21 -38.82 -16.20 -24.18
N THR A 22 -39.91 -16.05 -24.92
CA THR A 22 -40.79 -17.16 -25.32
C THR A 22 -40.84 -17.27 -26.83
N GLN A 23 -40.58 -18.46 -27.37
CA GLN A 23 -40.56 -18.73 -28.80
C GLN A 23 -41.67 -19.73 -29.16
N GLU A 24 -42.30 -19.57 -30.33
CA GLU A 24 -43.28 -20.53 -30.88
C GLU A 24 -44.48 -20.83 -29.95
N THR A 25 -44.91 -19.86 -29.15
CA THR A 25 -46.13 -19.98 -28.34
C THR A 25 -47.33 -19.39 -29.09
N SER A 26 -48.50 -20.03 -28.98
CA SER A 26 -49.74 -19.59 -29.65
C SER A 26 -50.43 -18.42 -28.94
N GLN A 27 -50.15 -18.21 -27.66
CA GLN A 27 -50.68 -17.13 -26.83
C GLN A 27 -49.55 -16.50 -25.98
N PRO A 28 -49.70 -15.24 -25.52
CA PRO A 28 -48.78 -14.62 -24.57
C PRO A 28 -48.63 -15.46 -23.31
N THR A 29 -47.40 -15.64 -22.83
CA THR A 29 -47.12 -16.47 -21.66
C THR A 29 -46.96 -15.62 -20.40
N THR A 30 -47.73 -15.91 -19.35
CA THR A 30 -47.52 -15.28 -18.03
C THR A 30 -46.45 -16.04 -17.27
N VAL A 31 -45.32 -15.39 -16.99
CA VAL A 31 -44.16 -15.97 -16.30
C VAL A 31 -43.93 -15.25 -14.97
N THR A 32 -43.86 -16.03 -13.90
CA THR A 32 -43.46 -15.60 -12.55
C THR A 32 -42.02 -16.04 -12.30
N VAL A 33 -41.16 -15.08 -11.97
CA VAL A 33 -39.76 -15.34 -11.59
C VAL A 33 -39.60 -15.04 -10.10
N GLU A 34 -39.01 -15.97 -9.37
CA GLU A 34 -38.79 -15.89 -7.94
C GLU A 34 -37.34 -16.25 -7.60
N VAL A 35 -36.63 -15.36 -6.91
CA VAL A 35 -35.35 -15.64 -6.26
C VAL A 35 -35.65 -15.97 -4.80
N GLY A 36 -35.47 -17.25 -4.44
CA GLY A 36 -35.82 -17.78 -3.13
C GLY A 36 -34.67 -18.59 -2.53
N GLY A 37 -34.48 -18.52 -1.22
CA GLY A 37 -33.38 -19.24 -0.58
C GLY A 37 -33.38 -19.21 0.94
N ARG A 38 -32.45 -19.96 1.51
CA ARG A 38 -32.23 -20.05 2.96
C ARG A 38 -30.86 -19.50 3.31
N GLN A 39 -30.84 -18.51 4.19
CA GLN A 39 -29.64 -17.98 4.82
C GLN A 39 -29.06 -19.01 5.79
N HIS A 40 -27.73 -19.07 5.92
CA HIS A 40 -27.09 -19.95 6.90
C HIS A 40 -27.52 -19.66 8.35
N VAL A 41 -27.93 -18.43 8.64
CA VAL A 41 -28.41 -17.98 9.96
C VAL A 41 -29.87 -18.38 10.23
N GLY A 42 -30.57 -18.98 9.24
CA GLY A 42 -31.91 -19.55 9.43
C GLY A 42 -33.08 -18.71 8.89
N GLY A 43 -32.82 -17.58 8.22
CA GLY A 43 -33.83 -16.78 7.52
C GLY A 43 -34.19 -17.34 6.14
N MET A 44 -35.46 -17.20 5.74
CA MET A 44 -35.89 -17.43 4.35
C MET A 44 -36.05 -16.10 3.64
N PHE A 45 -35.51 -16.02 2.43
CA PHE A 45 -35.69 -14.88 1.53
C PHE A 45 -36.47 -15.34 0.30
N ALA A 46 -37.42 -14.53 -0.15
CA ALA A 46 -38.13 -14.72 -1.40
C ALA A 46 -38.48 -13.36 -2.00
N ALA A 47 -38.04 -13.13 -3.24
CA ALA A 47 -38.43 -11.98 -4.04
C ALA A 47 -38.99 -12.50 -5.37
N SER A 48 -40.22 -12.13 -5.71
CA SER A 48 -40.90 -12.62 -6.90
C SER A 48 -41.57 -11.51 -7.68
N GLN A 49 -41.53 -11.61 -9.01
CA GLN A 49 -42.18 -10.69 -9.92
C GLN A 49 -42.85 -11.47 -11.06
N THR A 50 -44.00 -10.99 -11.54
CA THR A 50 -44.74 -11.63 -12.64
C THR A 50 -44.82 -10.71 -13.84
N VAL A 51 -44.61 -11.24 -15.04
CA VAL A 51 -44.67 -10.51 -16.31
C VAL A 51 -45.38 -11.34 -17.39
N SER A 52 -46.03 -10.67 -18.34
CA SER A 52 -46.57 -11.31 -19.55
C SER A 52 -45.60 -11.10 -20.72
N VAL A 53 -45.22 -12.18 -21.40
CA VAL A 53 -44.26 -12.17 -22.51
C VAL A 53 -44.96 -12.62 -23.79
N GLU A 54 -44.82 -11.83 -24.87
CA GLU A 54 -45.39 -12.16 -26.17
C GLU A 54 -44.49 -13.13 -26.95
N PRO A 55 -45.04 -13.94 -27.87
CA PRO A 55 -44.25 -14.84 -28.71
C PRO A 55 -43.19 -14.07 -29.52
N TYR A 56 -41.96 -14.59 -29.57
CA TYR A 56 -40.79 -13.97 -30.21
C TYR A 56 -40.39 -12.59 -29.65
N THR A 57 -40.74 -12.31 -28.40
CA THR A 57 -40.29 -11.10 -27.69
C THR A 57 -39.49 -11.47 -26.45
N THR A 58 -38.58 -10.57 -26.06
CA THR A 58 -37.84 -10.67 -24.79
C THR A 58 -38.29 -9.56 -23.84
N ARG A 59 -38.50 -9.89 -22.57
CA ARG A 59 -38.80 -8.94 -21.50
C ARG A 59 -37.80 -9.11 -20.36
N ILE A 60 -37.32 -7.98 -19.82
CA ILE A 60 -36.49 -7.95 -18.62
C ILE A 60 -37.39 -7.79 -17.40
N VAL A 61 -37.21 -8.67 -16.41
CA VAL A 61 -37.85 -8.60 -15.10
C VAL A 61 -36.85 -8.04 -14.09
N LYS A 62 -37.30 -7.09 -13.28
CA LYS A 62 -36.50 -6.48 -12.21
C LYS A 62 -36.90 -7.05 -10.87
N LEU A 63 -35.93 -7.50 -10.10
CA LEU A 63 -36.10 -7.99 -8.73
C LEU A 63 -35.24 -7.14 -7.80
N GLU A 64 -35.85 -6.56 -6.76
CA GLU A 64 -35.13 -5.84 -5.72
C GLU A 64 -34.59 -6.83 -4.68
N ILE A 65 -33.27 -6.91 -4.58
CA ILE A 65 -32.60 -7.78 -3.61
C ILE A 65 -32.19 -6.96 -2.40
N GLY A 66 -32.80 -7.26 -1.25
CA GLY A 66 -32.47 -6.62 0.02
C GLY A 66 -31.13 -7.09 0.60
N ASP A 67 -30.97 -6.90 1.91
CA ASP A 67 -29.80 -7.39 2.62
C ASP A 67 -29.83 -8.92 2.70
N LEU A 68 -28.80 -9.55 2.13
CA LEU A 68 -28.67 -11.01 2.06
C LEU A 68 -27.36 -11.42 2.72
N GLY A 69 -27.44 -12.33 3.69
CA GLY A 69 -26.26 -13.02 4.23
C GLY A 69 -25.85 -14.23 3.38
N PRO A 70 -24.74 -14.90 3.73
CA PRO A 70 -24.30 -16.13 3.08
C PRO A 70 -25.37 -17.22 3.21
N GLY A 71 -25.65 -17.90 2.10
CA GLY A 71 -26.74 -18.86 2.02
C GLY A 71 -26.82 -19.58 0.68
N THR A 72 -27.84 -20.43 0.56
CA THR A 72 -28.18 -21.13 -0.68
C THR A 72 -29.41 -20.49 -1.30
N TYR A 73 -29.23 -19.87 -2.46
CA TYR A 73 -30.27 -19.17 -3.20
C TYR A 73 -30.51 -19.84 -4.55
N ASN A 74 -31.78 -19.90 -4.94
CA ASN A 74 -32.22 -20.48 -6.20
C ASN A 74 -33.05 -19.45 -6.96
N LEU A 75 -32.89 -19.45 -8.28
CA LEU A 75 -33.78 -18.78 -9.22
C LEU A 75 -34.81 -19.79 -9.70
N THR A 76 -36.10 -19.50 -9.51
CA THR A 76 -37.20 -20.32 -10.01
C THR A 76 -38.03 -19.52 -11.00
N ALA A 77 -38.32 -20.10 -12.17
CA ALA A 77 -39.19 -19.50 -13.18
C ALA A 77 -40.38 -20.42 -13.44
N ARG A 78 -41.60 -19.85 -13.40
CA ARG A 78 -42.87 -20.58 -13.53
C ARG A 78 -43.76 -19.92 -14.60
N GLY A 79 -44.19 -20.68 -15.61
CA GLY A 79 -45.18 -20.24 -16.61
C GLY A 79 -46.55 -20.87 -16.33
N ILE A 80 -47.64 -20.10 -16.32
CA ILE A 80 -48.98 -20.58 -15.88
C ILE A 80 -50.11 -20.32 -16.90
N ASN A 81 -49.94 -19.34 -17.82
CA ASN A 81 -50.88 -19.10 -18.92
C ASN A 81 -50.11 -19.13 -20.23
N GLY A 82 -50.51 -19.91 -21.24
CA GLY A 82 -49.79 -20.05 -22.53
C GLY A 82 -48.90 -21.29 -22.59
N LEU A 83 -47.71 -21.21 -21.99
CA LEU A 83 -46.77 -22.33 -21.85
C LEU A 83 -46.57 -22.65 -20.36
N GLU A 84 -46.94 -23.87 -19.95
CA GLU A 84 -46.80 -24.32 -18.56
C GLU A 84 -45.42 -24.95 -18.33
N PHE A 85 -44.63 -24.38 -17.42
CA PHE A 85 -43.31 -24.91 -17.06
C PHE A 85 -42.89 -24.44 -15.66
N VAL A 86 -42.02 -25.21 -15.01
CA VAL A 86 -41.31 -24.82 -13.79
C VAL A 86 -39.86 -25.25 -13.94
N ASN A 87 -38.92 -24.31 -13.85
CA ASN A 87 -37.49 -24.62 -13.90
C ASN A 87 -36.75 -23.85 -12.80
N THR A 88 -35.69 -24.45 -12.26
CA THR A 88 -34.95 -23.92 -11.11
C THR A 88 -33.47 -24.12 -11.27
N THR A 89 -32.68 -23.07 -11.03
CA THR A 89 -31.22 -23.11 -10.98
C THR A 89 -30.70 -22.52 -9.68
N ARG A 90 -29.52 -22.99 -9.27
CA ARG A 90 -28.81 -22.43 -8.10
C ARG A 90 -28.05 -21.18 -8.51
N LEU A 91 -28.12 -20.13 -7.68
CA LEU A 91 -27.34 -18.91 -7.81
C LEU A 91 -26.13 -18.94 -6.88
N GLU A 92 -25.06 -18.24 -7.28
CA GLU A 92 -23.87 -18.06 -6.47
C GLU A 92 -23.98 -16.76 -5.66
N TYR A 93 -23.87 -16.86 -4.33
CA TYR A 93 -23.86 -15.69 -3.47
C TYR A 93 -22.48 -15.05 -3.45
N VAL A 94 -22.39 -13.77 -3.81
CA VAL A 94 -21.16 -12.97 -3.69
C VAL A 94 -21.40 -11.82 -2.73
N HIS A 95 -20.60 -11.77 -1.67
CA HIS A 95 -20.75 -10.81 -0.58
C HIS A 95 -20.43 -9.36 -1.00
N LYS A 96 -19.66 -9.16 -2.08
CA LYS A 96 -19.24 -7.82 -2.53
C LYS A 96 -20.41 -7.02 -3.10
N SER A 97 -20.73 -5.89 -2.47
CA SER A 97 -21.78 -4.94 -2.92
C SER A 97 -21.32 -3.49 -3.02
N HIS A 98 -20.19 -3.16 -2.37
CA HIS A 98 -19.64 -1.81 -2.33
C HIS A 98 -18.18 -1.81 -2.78
N SER A 99 -17.70 -0.64 -3.19
CA SER A 99 -16.30 -0.38 -3.48
C SER A 99 -15.79 0.71 -2.55
N VAL A 100 -14.67 0.45 -1.88
CA VAL A 100 -14.04 1.41 -0.97
C VAL A 100 -12.64 1.75 -1.45
N PHE A 101 -12.42 3.03 -1.77
CA PHE A 101 -11.09 3.55 -2.09
C PHE A 101 -10.51 4.27 -0.88
N ILE A 102 -9.28 3.93 -0.51
CA ILE A 102 -8.57 4.59 0.60
C ILE A 102 -7.43 5.41 0.00
N GLN A 103 -7.48 6.72 0.19
CA GLN A 103 -6.46 7.68 -0.21
C GLN A 103 -5.66 8.11 1.02
N THR A 104 -4.34 8.10 0.95
CA THR A 104 -3.46 8.60 2.01
C THR A 104 -2.68 9.84 1.53
N ASP A 105 -2.25 10.71 2.44
CA ASP A 105 -1.48 11.89 2.04
C ASP A 105 -0.10 11.50 1.46
N LYS A 106 0.52 10.44 1.99
CA LYS A 106 1.80 9.89 1.48
C LYS A 106 1.76 8.36 1.43
N ALA A 107 2.67 7.79 0.65
CA ALA A 107 2.87 6.33 0.58
C ALA A 107 3.92 5.84 1.60
N VAL A 108 4.85 6.72 2.02
CA VAL A 108 5.85 6.46 3.06
C VAL A 108 5.77 7.54 4.14
N TYR A 109 5.84 7.12 5.40
CA TYR A 109 5.86 8.01 6.56
C TYR A 109 7.12 7.76 7.39
N LYS A 110 7.68 8.84 7.93
CA LYS A 110 8.72 8.72 8.96
C LYS A 110 8.10 8.58 10.35
N PRO A 111 8.85 8.03 11.30
CA PRO A 111 8.53 8.19 12.72
C PRO A 111 8.16 9.64 13.07
N GLY A 112 7.17 9.81 13.94
CA GLY A 112 6.65 11.11 14.36
C GLY A 112 5.77 11.84 13.34
N ASN A 113 5.54 11.28 12.15
CA ASN A 113 4.66 11.93 11.16
C ASN A 113 3.19 11.77 11.51
N LYS A 114 2.38 12.75 11.10
CA LYS A 114 0.93 12.64 11.12
C LYS A 114 0.47 12.02 9.80
N ILE A 115 -0.26 10.91 9.88
CA ILE A 115 -0.92 10.24 8.75
C ILE A 115 -2.30 10.87 8.58
N GLN A 116 -2.63 11.27 7.36
CA GLN A 116 -3.96 11.72 6.98
C GLN A 116 -4.49 10.80 5.88
N PHE A 117 -5.73 10.34 6.04
CA PHE A 117 -6.35 9.46 5.06
C PHE A 117 -7.83 9.76 4.86
N ARG A 118 -8.34 9.33 3.72
CA ARG A 118 -9.76 9.37 3.36
C ARG A 118 -10.20 7.99 2.91
N ALA A 119 -11.39 7.58 3.32
CA ALA A 119 -12.07 6.40 2.79
C ALA A 119 -13.29 6.87 1.99
N VAL A 120 -13.36 6.49 0.72
CA VAL A 120 -14.43 6.83 -0.23
C VAL A 120 -15.26 5.59 -0.48
N LEU A 121 -16.49 5.58 0.02
CA LEU A 121 -17.45 4.49 -0.07
C LEU A 121 -18.41 4.72 -1.24
N LEU A 122 -18.37 3.81 -2.22
CA LEU A 122 -19.16 3.85 -3.43
C LEU A 122 -19.95 2.55 -3.61
N ASN A 123 -21.02 2.60 -4.41
CA ASN A 123 -21.74 1.42 -4.90
C ASN A 123 -21.15 0.91 -6.23
N ALA A 124 -21.71 -0.18 -6.78
CA ALA A 124 -21.29 -0.76 -8.07
C ALA A 124 -21.38 0.21 -9.28
N HIS A 125 -22.13 1.31 -9.15
CA HIS A 125 -22.23 2.37 -10.14
C HIS A 125 -21.28 3.55 -9.90
N MET A 126 -20.31 3.40 -8.98
CA MET A 126 -19.38 4.44 -8.57
C MET A 126 -20.04 5.69 -7.97
N LYS A 127 -21.27 5.56 -7.46
CA LYS A 127 -22.00 6.62 -6.77
C LYS A 127 -21.81 6.50 -5.26
N PRO A 128 -21.80 7.63 -4.52
CA PRO A 128 -21.64 7.59 -3.07
C PRO A 128 -22.75 6.76 -2.43
N SER A 129 -22.36 5.75 -1.66
CA SER A 129 -23.31 4.93 -0.91
C SER A 129 -23.43 5.46 0.51
N VAL A 130 -24.67 5.69 0.96
CA VAL A 130 -24.99 6.29 2.28
C VAL A 130 -25.32 5.20 3.32
N THR A 131 -25.23 3.93 2.94
CA THR A 131 -25.70 2.81 3.77
C THR A 131 -24.68 2.45 4.85
N GLY A 132 -24.95 2.88 6.08
CA GLY A 132 -24.33 2.35 7.29
C GLY A 132 -23.13 3.13 7.82
N ALA A 133 -22.89 2.95 9.12
CA ALA A 133 -21.69 3.42 9.78
C ALA A 133 -20.54 2.44 9.45
N LEU A 134 -19.37 2.96 9.12
CA LEU A 134 -18.20 2.16 8.76
C LEU A 134 -17.27 1.96 9.95
N ASP A 135 -16.60 0.81 10.01
CA ASP A 135 -15.57 0.55 11.01
C ASP A 135 -14.20 0.65 10.34
N VAL A 136 -13.35 1.55 10.81
CA VAL A 136 -11.97 1.68 10.29
C VAL A 136 -11.01 1.28 11.37
N TYR A 137 -9.98 0.52 11.04
CA TYR A 137 -8.85 0.31 11.93
C TYR A 137 -7.53 0.31 11.19
N ILE A 138 -6.45 0.67 11.89
CA ILE A 138 -5.09 0.70 11.36
C ILE A 138 -4.28 -0.37 12.08
N THR A 139 -3.56 -1.19 11.31
CA THR A 139 -2.62 -2.18 11.82
C THR A 139 -1.18 -1.79 11.53
N ASP A 140 -0.29 -2.08 12.46
CA ASP A 140 1.15 -1.87 12.31
C ASP A 140 1.81 -2.92 11.37
N GLY A 141 3.12 -2.77 11.13
CA GLY A 141 3.92 -3.71 10.33
C GLY A 141 4.03 -5.14 10.87
N LYS A 142 3.58 -5.39 12.11
CA LYS A 142 3.49 -6.72 12.73
C LYS A 142 2.03 -7.23 12.78
N GLY A 143 1.06 -6.47 12.27
CA GLY A 143 -0.36 -6.81 12.25
C GLY A 143 -1.16 -6.46 13.51
N ASN A 144 -0.58 -5.72 14.47
CA ASN A 144 -1.28 -5.31 15.70
C ASN A 144 -2.17 -4.10 15.43
N ARG A 145 -3.38 -4.08 16.04
CA ARG A 145 -4.28 -2.94 15.90
C ARG A 145 -3.81 -1.75 16.75
N VAL A 146 -3.57 -0.63 16.08
CA VAL A 146 -3.08 0.62 16.69
C VAL A 146 -4.21 1.57 17.02
N LYS A 147 -5.17 1.71 16.11
CA LYS A 147 -6.30 2.63 16.25
C LYS A 147 -7.52 2.11 15.54
N GLN A 148 -8.69 2.35 16.10
CA GLN A 148 -9.98 1.95 15.52
C GLN A 148 -11.02 3.06 15.70
N TRP A 149 -11.78 3.31 14.65
CA TRP A 149 -12.99 4.13 14.64
C TRP A 149 -14.17 3.20 14.44
N SER A 150 -15.02 3.07 15.45
CA SER A 150 -16.23 2.24 15.38
C SER A 150 -17.42 3.11 14.98
N ARG A 151 -18.26 2.62 14.07
CA ARG A 151 -19.47 3.30 13.58
C ARG A 151 -19.22 4.74 13.11
N ALA A 152 -18.19 4.94 12.31
CA ALA A 152 -17.91 6.24 11.70
C ALA A 152 -18.94 6.60 10.63
N LEU A 153 -19.37 7.86 10.63
CA LEU A 153 -20.33 8.39 9.66
C LEU A 153 -19.59 9.02 8.46
N THR A 154 -20.14 8.86 7.26
CA THR A 154 -19.60 9.45 6.03
C THR A 154 -20.32 10.74 5.66
N THR A 155 -19.58 11.69 5.09
CA THR A 155 -20.14 12.89 4.45
C THR A 155 -20.07 12.72 2.94
N LYS A 156 -21.23 12.62 2.26
CA LYS A 156 -21.31 12.34 0.81
C LYS A 156 -20.49 11.10 0.38
N GLY A 157 -20.49 10.05 1.20
CA GLY A 157 -19.73 8.82 0.94
C GLY A 157 -18.24 8.90 1.30
N VAL A 158 -17.73 9.98 1.90
CA VAL A 158 -16.33 10.11 2.30
C VAL A 158 -16.18 10.21 3.82
N PHE A 159 -15.26 9.43 4.38
CA PHE A 159 -14.77 9.55 5.76
C PHE A 159 -13.33 10.06 5.75
N SER A 160 -12.96 10.93 6.70
CA SER A 160 -11.59 11.43 6.85
C SER A 160 -11.08 11.11 8.24
N GLY A 161 -9.87 10.56 8.32
CA GLY A 161 -9.24 10.17 9.58
C GLY A 161 -7.79 10.64 9.67
N GLU A 162 -7.30 10.74 10.90
CA GLU A 162 -5.91 11.10 11.18
C GLU A 162 -5.30 10.27 12.32
N LEU A 163 -4.03 9.92 12.16
CA LEU A 163 -3.25 9.17 13.15
C LEU A 163 -1.89 9.83 13.33
N GLN A 164 -1.51 10.11 14.57
CA GLN A 164 -0.16 10.57 14.89
C GLN A 164 0.73 9.35 15.15
N LEU A 165 1.80 9.20 14.36
CA LEU A 165 2.81 8.16 14.62
C LEU A 165 3.68 8.56 15.81
N SER A 166 4.13 7.54 16.56
CA SER A 166 5.15 7.69 17.59
C SER A 166 6.53 8.00 17.02
N GLN A 167 7.43 8.50 17.86
CA GLN A 167 8.83 8.78 17.50
C GLN A 167 9.64 7.51 17.23
N SER A 168 9.13 6.36 17.70
CA SER A 168 9.71 5.04 17.45
C SER A 168 8.56 4.03 17.22
N PRO A 169 7.89 4.07 16.06
CA PRO A 169 6.83 3.14 15.71
C PRO A 169 7.41 1.85 15.15
N VAL A 170 6.58 0.81 15.07
CA VAL A 170 6.96 -0.43 14.37
C VAL A 170 7.20 -0.09 12.90
N LEU A 171 8.40 -0.33 12.39
CA LEU A 171 8.74 -0.08 10.99
C LEU A 171 8.19 -1.21 10.09
N GLY A 172 7.89 -0.89 8.83
CA GLY A 172 7.38 -1.84 7.83
C GLY A 172 6.09 -1.38 7.16
N ASP A 173 5.38 -2.31 6.53
CA ASP A 173 4.12 -2.02 5.83
C ASP A 173 2.92 -2.04 6.80
N TRP A 174 2.29 -0.87 6.97
CA TRP A 174 1.10 -0.66 7.77
C TRP A 174 -0.14 -0.72 6.89
N ASN A 175 -1.27 -1.18 7.45
CA ASN A 175 -2.52 -1.33 6.70
C ASN A 175 -3.64 -0.53 7.33
N ILE A 176 -4.35 0.25 6.52
CA ILE A 176 -5.64 0.84 6.87
C ILE A 176 -6.70 -0.12 6.37
N THR A 177 -7.53 -0.66 7.26
CA THR A 177 -8.65 -1.54 6.91
C THR A 177 -9.97 -0.84 7.19
N VAL A 178 -10.88 -0.86 6.22
CA VAL A 178 -12.24 -0.33 6.30
C VAL A 178 -13.20 -1.50 6.16
N VAL A 179 -14.10 -1.63 7.13
CA VAL A 179 -15.12 -2.66 7.18
C VAL A 179 -16.50 -2.03 6.98
N VAL A 180 -17.24 -2.54 5.99
CA VAL A 180 -18.60 -2.09 5.65
C VAL A 180 -19.47 -3.32 5.44
N LEU A 181 -20.51 -3.50 6.27
CA LEU A 181 -21.41 -4.66 6.21
C LEU A 181 -20.63 -5.98 6.07
N ASP A 182 -19.65 -6.22 6.96
CA ASP A 182 -18.75 -7.38 6.97
C ASP A 182 -17.81 -7.55 5.74
N GLN A 183 -17.72 -6.55 4.85
CA GLN A 183 -16.75 -6.51 3.74
C GLN A 183 -15.48 -5.77 4.15
N TYR A 184 -14.32 -6.36 3.88
CA TYR A 184 -13.01 -5.82 4.27
C TYR A 184 -12.29 -5.23 3.06
N PHE A 185 -11.91 -3.96 3.16
CA PHE A 185 -11.09 -3.26 2.18
C PHE A 185 -9.83 -2.74 2.87
N TYR A 186 -8.66 -2.88 2.25
CA TYR A 186 -7.41 -2.45 2.86
C TYR A 186 -6.52 -1.65 1.91
N LYS A 187 -5.71 -0.77 2.50
CA LYS A 187 -4.68 -0.01 1.80
C LYS A 187 -3.40 -0.04 2.61
N THR A 188 -2.31 -0.40 1.96
CA THR A 188 -1.00 -0.56 2.57
C THR A 188 -0.16 0.71 2.37
N PHE A 189 0.51 1.19 3.41
CA PHE A 189 1.49 2.27 3.35
C PHE A 189 2.71 1.91 4.19
N GLU A 190 3.87 2.47 3.88
CA GLU A 190 5.13 2.09 4.56
C GLU A 190 5.51 3.10 5.64
N VAL A 191 5.93 2.60 6.80
CA VAL A 191 6.54 3.41 7.84
C VAL A 191 8.01 3.03 7.92
N ALA A 192 8.87 3.95 7.52
CA ALA A 192 10.31 3.75 7.48
C ALA A 192 11.01 5.03 7.92
N GLU A 193 12.15 4.90 8.58
CA GLU A 193 13.11 5.99 8.61
C GLU A 193 13.61 6.17 7.17
N TYR A 194 13.63 7.40 6.66
CA TYR A 194 14.15 7.72 5.33
C TYR A 194 14.68 9.15 5.25
N VAL A 195 15.35 9.49 4.14
CA VAL A 195 15.76 10.86 3.79
C VAL A 195 15.13 11.23 2.47
N LEU A 196 14.63 12.47 2.35
CA LEU A 196 14.07 12.93 1.09
C LEU A 196 15.19 13.09 0.05
N PRO A 197 15.09 12.43 -1.12
CA PRO A 197 16.04 12.65 -2.20
C PRO A 197 15.92 14.09 -2.69
N LYS A 198 17.05 14.80 -2.74
CA LYS A 198 17.11 16.18 -3.27
C LYS A 198 17.23 16.22 -4.78
N PHE A 199 17.67 15.11 -5.37
CA PHE A 199 17.78 14.93 -6.80
C PHE A 199 17.33 13.52 -7.20
N GLU A 200 16.84 13.42 -8.41
CA GLU A 200 16.39 12.20 -9.07
C GLU A 200 17.53 11.68 -9.96
N VAL A 201 17.78 10.37 -9.90
CA VAL A 201 18.68 9.67 -10.82
C VAL A 201 17.84 8.70 -11.63
N THR A 202 17.76 8.93 -12.94
CA THR A 202 17.07 8.04 -13.88
C THR A 202 18.09 7.37 -14.78
N ILE A 203 17.86 6.09 -15.05
CA ILE A 203 18.70 5.29 -15.95
C ILE A 203 17.91 5.12 -17.24
N ASP A 204 18.46 5.61 -18.34
CA ASP A 204 17.98 5.38 -19.69
C ASP A 204 18.83 4.27 -20.32
N ALA A 205 18.30 3.05 -20.30
CA ALA A 205 18.91 1.85 -20.84
C ALA A 205 17.82 1.03 -21.55
N PRO A 206 18.18 0.25 -22.58
CA PRO A 206 17.21 -0.59 -23.25
C PRO A 206 16.67 -1.65 -22.27
N ALA A 207 15.35 -1.73 -22.08
CA ALA A 207 14.73 -2.74 -21.23
C ALA A 207 14.99 -4.17 -21.74
N HIS A 208 15.18 -4.30 -23.06
CA HIS A 208 15.46 -5.56 -23.74
C HIS A 208 16.69 -5.39 -24.63
N ALA A 209 17.61 -6.35 -24.55
CA ALA A 209 18.80 -6.42 -25.41
C ALA A 209 18.99 -7.85 -25.91
N THR A 210 19.75 -8.03 -27.00
CA THR A 210 20.06 -9.37 -27.51
C THR A 210 21.52 -9.73 -27.28
N PHE A 211 21.83 -11.03 -27.20
CA PHE A 211 23.22 -11.50 -27.12
C PHE A 211 24.06 -11.10 -28.34
N LYS A 212 23.43 -10.82 -29.49
CA LYS A 212 24.09 -10.38 -30.72
C LYS A 212 24.52 -8.90 -30.69
N ASP A 213 23.89 -8.07 -29.86
CA ASP A 213 24.14 -6.62 -29.84
C ASP A 213 25.50 -6.23 -29.26
N SER A 214 26.25 -7.19 -28.69
CA SER A 214 27.61 -7.08 -28.12
C SER A 214 27.80 -6.09 -26.96
N HIS A 215 27.07 -4.97 -26.92
CA HIS A 215 27.18 -3.91 -25.92
C HIS A 215 25.81 -3.52 -25.35
N ILE A 216 25.77 -3.20 -24.06
CA ILE A 216 24.64 -2.58 -23.37
C ILE A 216 25.06 -1.15 -23.02
N VAL A 217 24.34 -0.16 -23.55
CA VAL A 217 24.57 1.26 -23.27
C VAL A 217 23.60 1.72 -22.19
N ALA A 218 24.12 2.23 -21.07
CA ALA A 218 23.35 2.80 -19.99
C ALA A 218 23.65 4.30 -19.88
N THR A 219 22.62 5.13 -20.06
CA THR A 219 22.71 6.59 -19.94
C THR A 219 22.10 7.03 -18.63
N VAL A 220 22.94 7.52 -17.72
CA VAL A 220 22.54 8.03 -16.42
C VAL A 220 22.19 9.50 -16.54
N HIS A 221 21.00 9.88 -16.07
CA HIS A 221 20.55 11.25 -15.95
C HIS A 221 20.37 11.60 -14.48
N ALA A 222 20.92 12.74 -14.05
CA ALA A 222 20.82 13.22 -12.67
C ALA A 222 20.35 14.68 -12.65
N LYS A 223 19.20 14.93 -12.04
CA LYS A 223 18.58 16.27 -11.97
C LYS A 223 17.98 16.55 -10.60
N TYR A 224 18.09 17.78 -10.11
CA TYR A 224 17.41 18.20 -8.88
C TYR A 224 15.88 18.20 -9.06
N THR A 225 15.13 18.20 -7.95
CA THR A 225 13.65 18.24 -7.97
C THR A 225 13.06 19.50 -8.60
N TYR A 226 13.84 20.57 -8.69
CA TYR A 226 13.50 21.81 -9.42
C TYR A 226 14.00 21.81 -10.89
N GLY A 227 14.60 20.73 -11.37
CA GLY A 227 14.86 20.47 -12.80
C GLY A 227 16.26 20.79 -13.32
N LYS A 228 17.18 21.31 -12.50
CA LYS A 228 18.57 21.59 -12.93
C LYS A 228 19.45 20.33 -12.88
N ALA A 229 20.52 20.31 -13.68
CA ALA A 229 21.49 19.22 -13.73
C ALA A 229 22.31 19.10 -12.43
N VAL A 230 22.63 17.87 -12.03
CA VAL A 230 23.50 17.56 -10.89
C VAL A 230 24.93 17.32 -11.38
N ARG A 231 25.90 17.91 -10.68
CA ARG A 231 27.35 17.73 -10.94
C ARG A 231 27.98 16.82 -9.90
N GLY A 232 28.73 15.82 -10.36
CA GLY A 232 29.25 14.80 -9.46
C GLY A 232 29.98 13.66 -10.15
N GLU A 233 30.02 12.52 -9.47
CA GLU A 233 30.56 11.26 -9.98
C GLU A 233 29.47 10.18 -9.97
N ALA A 234 29.34 9.42 -11.06
CA ALA A 234 28.42 8.31 -11.18
C ALA A 234 29.19 6.97 -11.17
N THR A 235 28.89 6.11 -10.21
CA THR A 235 29.39 4.74 -10.14
C THR A 235 28.31 3.79 -10.69
N VAL A 236 28.56 3.19 -11.85
CA VAL A 236 27.67 2.23 -12.50
C VAL A 236 28.19 0.82 -12.29
N THR A 237 27.36 -0.06 -11.74
CA THR A 237 27.70 -1.44 -11.45
C THR A 237 26.73 -2.39 -12.15
N VAL A 238 27.26 -3.40 -12.86
CA VAL A 238 26.46 -4.30 -13.69
C VAL A 238 26.79 -5.75 -13.35
N TYR A 239 25.76 -6.58 -13.19
CA TYR A 239 25.90 -8.01 -12.97
C TYR A 239 24.68 -8.80 -13.50
N PRO A 240 24.87 -10.03 -14.02
CA PRO A 240 23.77 -10.90 -14.39
C PRO A 240 23.08 -11.47 -13.14
N THR A 241 21.76 -11.47 -13.14
CA THR A 241 20.93 -12.05 -12.08
C THR A 241 20.48 -13.45 -12.48
N TYR A 242 20.81 -14.45 -11.67
CA TYR A 242 20.34 -15.83 -11.85
C TYR A 242 19.21 -16.11 -10.84
N TYR A 243 17.98 -16.23 -11.32
CA TYR A 243 16.85 -16.61 -10.47
C TYR A 243 16.51 -18.08 -10.68
N SER A 244 16.75 -18.92 -9.67
CA SER A 244 16.24 -20.28 -9.61
C SER A 244 15.47 -20.43 -8.31
N GLY A 245 14.20 -20.88 -8.39
CA GLY A 245 13.36 -21.12 -7.21
C GLY A 245 13.89 -22.21 -6.27
N LEU A 246 14.98 -22.90 -6.64
CA LEU A 246 15.61 -23.98 -5.89
C LEU A 246 17.05 -23.67 -5.45
N LEU A 247 17.71 -22.63 -5.99
CA LEU A 247 19.13 -22.32 -5.74
C LEU A 247 19.34 -20.88 -5.27
N GLN A 248 20.35 -20.66 -4.42
CA GLN A 248 20.84 -19.32 -4.11
C GLN A 248 21.40 -18.65 -5.39
N PRO A 249 21.23 -17.33 -5.56
CA PRO A 249 21.80 -16.61 -6.70
C PRO A 249 23.33 -16.77 -6.71
N ILE A 250 23.87 -17.16 -7.86
CA ILE A 250 25.31 -17.33 -8.04
C ILE A 250 25.94 -15.93 -8.13
N PHE A 251 26.72 -15.55 -7.12
CA PHE A 251 27.44 -14.27 -7.10
C PHE A 251 28.60 -14.29 -8.10
N GLN A 252 28.39 -13.70 -9.28
CA GLN A 252 29.49 -13.22 -10.11
C GLN A 252 29.98 -11.87 -9.59
N ASN A 253 31.28 -11.59 -9.73
CA ASN A 253 31.83 -10.30 -9.32
C ASN A 253 31.23 -9.19 -10.21
N PRO A 254 30.57 -8.17 -9.63
CA PRO A 254 29.97 -7.09 -10.42
C PRO A 254 31.05 -6.26 -11.11
N VAL A 255 30.82 -5.89 -12.37
CA VAL A 255 31.69 -4.96 -13.11
C VAL A 255 31.32 -3.54 -12.70
N ARG A 256 32.31 -2.71 -12.35
CA ARG A 256 32.08 -1.32 -11.90
C ARG A 256 32.85 -0.33 -12.77
N LYS A 257 32.18 0.71 -13.24
CA LYS A 257 32.78 1.84 -13.99
C LYS A 257 32.37 3.15 -13.31
N VAL A 258 33.34 4.05 -13.09
CA VAL A 258 33.12 5.37 -12.47
C VAL A 258 33.34 6.45 -13.52
N VAL A 259 32.37 7.36 -13.68
CA VAL A 259 32.37 8.40 -14.73
C VAL A 259 31.91 9.73 -14.14
N PRO A 260 32.54 10.87 -14.47
CA PRO A 260 32.05 12.19 -14.06
C PRO A 260 30.70 12.51 -14.74
N ILE A 261 29.77 13.13 -14.01
CA ILE A 261 28.44 13.49 -14.50
C ILE A 261 28.18 15.00 -14.35
N ASP A 262 27.71 15.63 -15.43
CA ASP A 262 27.12 16.99 -15.43
C ASP A 262 25.71 16.87 -16.03
N GLY A 263 24.77 16.40 -15.22
CA GLY A 263 23.38 16.11 -15.61
C GLY A 263 23.16 14.85 -16.43
N LYS A 264 24.10 14.47 -17.30
CA LYS A 264 24.02 13.28 -18.16
C LYS A 264 25.40 12.61 -18.32
N ALA A 265 25.45 11.28 -18.24
CA ALA A 265 26.64 10.48 -18.53
C ALA A 265 26.23 9.14 -19.17
N SER A 266 26.93 8.70 -20.21
CA SER A 266 26.68 7.41 -20.87
C SER A 266 27.84 6.45 -20.64
N VAL A 267 27.52 5.19 -20.33
CA VAL A 267 28.49 4.13 -20.06
C VAL A 267 28.11 2.88 -20.86
N GLU A 268 29.09 2.27 -21.51
CA GLU A 268 28.90 1.07 -22.32
C GLU A 268 29.49 -0.17 -21.61
N PHE A 269 28.81 -1.30 -21.70
CA PHE A 269 29.23 -2.58 -21.12
C PHE A 269 29.21 -3.69 -22.19
N ASP A 270 30.32 -4.42 -22.36
CA ASP A 270 30.41 -5.53 -23.32
C ASP A 270 29.82 -6.83 -22.71
N ILE A 271 28.83 -7.42 -23.37
CA ILE A 271 28.12 -8.62 -22.89
C ILE A 271 29.07 -9.82 -22.77
N THR A 272 30.02 -9.95 -23.69
CA THR A 272 30.93 -11.10 -23.75
C THR A 272 32.18 -10.88 -22.90
N LYS A 273 32.78 -9.69 -22.95
CA LYS A 273 34.04 -9.40 -22.25
C LYS A 273 33.83 -8.96 -20.81
N ASP A 274 32.89 -8.04 -20.57
CA ASP A 274 32.64 -7.50 -19.23
C ASP A 274 31.79 -8.49 -18.41
N LEU A 275 30.65 -8.95 -18.97
CA LEU A 275 29.71 -9.83 -18.26
C LEU A 275 30.03 -11.32 -18.36
N ARG A 276 30.96 -11.73 -19.24
CA ARG A 276 31.37 -13.14 -19.45
C ARG A 276 30.20 -14.07 -19.78
N LEU A 277 29.21 -13.56 -20.49
CA LEU A 277 28.03 -14.34 -20.89
C LEU A 277 28.27 -14.94 -22.28
N THR A 278 28.54 -16.26 -22.32
CA THR A 278 28.76 -17.00 -23.57
C THR A 278 27.54 -17.80 -24.04
N ASP A 279 26.55 -18.03 -23.16
CA ASP A 279 25.39 -18.88 -23.48
C ASP A 279 24.15 -18.03 -23.81
N GLU A 280 23.44 -18.43 -24.87
CA GLU A 280 22.27 -17.71 -25.43
C GLU A 280 20.94 -17.98 -24.69
N TYR A 281 20.98 -18.11 -23.36
CA TYR A 281 19.77 -18.31 -22.55
C TYR A 281 19.20 -16.99 -22.06
N GLU A 282 17.87 -16.87 -22.10
CA GLU A 282 17.18 -15.69 -21.57
C GLU A 282 17.52 -15.49 -20.09
N ARG A 283 18.01 -14.29 -19.75
CA ARG A 283 18.40 -13.92 -18.39
C ARG A 283 18.31 -12.42 -18.20
N SER A 284 18.12 -11.99 -16.95
CA SER A 284 18.19 -10.57 -16.63
C SER A 284 19.58 -10.14 -16.19
N VAL A 285 19.89 -8.87 -16.46
CA VAL A 285 21.10 -8.17 -16.07
C VAL A 285 20.69 -6.95 -15.27
N GLN A 286 21.20 -6.84 -14.05
CA GLN A 286 20.91 -5.73 -13.17
C GLN A 286 22.01 -4.66 -13.29
N ILE A 287 21.58 -3.40 -13.44
CA ILE A 287 22.41 -2.21 -13.53
C ILE A 287 22.10 -1.34 -12.30
N ASP A 288 23.01 -1.30 -11.32
CA ASP A 288 22.89 -0.44 -10.14
C ASP A 288 23.80 0.78 -10.31
N VAL A 289 23.22 1.98 -10.21
CA VAL A 289 23.90 3.26 -10.36
C VAL A 289 23.87 4.01 -9.03
N THR A 290 25.00 4.57 -8.63
CA THR A 290 25.11 5.48 -7.47
C THR A 290 25.75 6.79 -7.92
N VAL A 291 25.06 7.91 -7.76
CA VAL A 291 25.55 9.26 -8.10
C VAL A 291 25.89 10.00 -6.81
N GLU A 292 27.10 10.56 -6.74
CA GLU A 292 27.60 11.40 -5.64
C GLU A 292 27.73 12.86 -6.08
N GLU A 293 27.04 13.77 -5.40
CA GLU A 293 27.08 15.21 -5.64
C GLU A 293 28.37 15.85 -5.13
N ALA A 294 29.05 16.63 -5.97
CA ALA A 294 30.38 17.17 -5.66
C ALA A 294 30.42 18.19 -4.51
N LEU A 295 29.37 19.01 -4.34
CA LEU A 295 29.38 20.13 -3.36
C LEU A 295 28.90 19.72 -1.97
N THR A 296 28.03 18.72 -1.87
CA THR A 296 27.38 18.31 -0.61
C THR A 296 27.82 16.93 -0.15
N GLY A 297 28.46 16.13 -1.01
CA GLY A 297 28.79 14.72 -0.75
C GLY A 297 27.55 13.80 -0.70
N ARG A 298 26.38 14.28 -1.13
CA ARG A 298 25.13 13.49 -1.10
C ARG A 298 25.15 12.41 -2.16
N ARG A 299 24.69 11.21 -1.80
CA ARG A 299 24.60 10.06 -2.71
C ARG A 299 23.15 9.65 -2.95
N GLN A 300 22.83 9.33 -4.20
CA GLN A 300 21.54 8.74 -4.57
C GLN A 300 21.79 7.50 -5.44
N ASN A 301 21.04 6.43 -5.18
CA ASN A 301 21.13 5.18 -5.93
C ASN A 301 19.83 4.87 -6.68
N THR A 302 19.97 4.22 -7.83
CA THR A 302 18.86 3.71 -8.66
C THR A 302 19.32 2.41 -9.31
N SER A 303 18.39 1.46 -9.50
CA SER A 303 18.64 0.19 -10.20
C SER A 303 17.75 0.07 -11.44
N PHE A 304 18.25 -0.56 -12.49
CA PHE A 304 17.49 -0.89 -13.70
C PHE A 304 17.77 -2.33 -14.12
N GLU A 305 16.75 -3.04 -14.59
CA GLU A 305 16.85 -4.42 -15.04
C GLU A 305 16.72 -4.48 -16.56
N VAL A 306 17.67 -5.14 -17.21
CA VAL A 306 17.69 -5.39 -18.66
C VAL A 306 17.48 -6.88 -18.89
N MET A 307 16.50 -7.25 -19.71
CA MET A 307 16.28 -8.63 -20.12
C MET A 307 17.09 -8.94 -21.38
N LEU A 308 17.97 -9.93 -21.31
CA LEU A 308 18.70 -10.44 -22.46
C LEU A 308 17.91 -11.55 -23.15
N HIS A 309 17.65 -11.37 -24.45
CA HIS A 309 16.94 -12.32 -25.29
C HIS A 309 17.85 -12.97 -26.32
N LYS A 310 17.49 -14.20 -26.70
CA LYS A 310 18.15 -14.92 -27.78
C LYS A 310 17.86 -14.32 -29.16
N TYR A 311 16.58 -14.06 -29.42
CA TYR A 311 16.09 -13.50 -30.69
C TYR A 311 15.74 -12.02 -30.53
N LYS A 312 15.90 -11.25 -31.59
CA LYS A 312 15.55 -9.81 -31.61
C LYS A 312 14.04 -9.57 -31.62
N TYR A 313 13.31 -10.49 -32.23
CA TYR A 313 11.87 -10.40 -32.45
C TYR A 313 11.14 -11.33 -31.49
N LYS A 314 9.89 -10.99 -31.22
CA LYS A 314 8.93 -11.79 -30.48
C LYS A 314 7.68 -11.97 -31.34
N MET A 315 7.18 -13.20 -31.40
CA MET A 315 5.96 -13.52 -32.14
C MET A 315 4.88 -13.93 -31.15
N GLU A 316 3.65 -13.48 -31.39
CA GLU A 316 2.49 -13.87 -30.60
C GLU A 316 1.31 -14.09 -31.53
N VAL A 317 0.51 -15.13 -31.29
CA VAL A 317 -0.78 -15.29 -31.96
C VAL A 317 -1.87 -14.70 -31.09
N ILE A 318 -2.54 -13.69 -31.64
CA ILE A 318 -3.78 -13.14 -31.09
C ILE A 318 -4.93 -13.90 -31.75
N LYS A 319 -5.60 -14.72 -30.95
CA LYS A 319 -6.78 -15.46 -31.36
C LYS A 319 -8.00 -14.57 -31.22
N THR A 320 -8.91 -14.58 -32.18
CA THR A 320 -10.22 -13.94 -31.98
C THR A 320 -11.14 -14.77 -31.10
N SER A 321 -10.90 -16.10 -31.06
CA SER A 321 -11.66 -17.03 -30.23
C SER A 321 -10.79 -18.23 -29.81
N GLU A 322 -10.94 -18.75 -28.59
CA GLU A 322 -10.27 -19.95 -28.09
C GLU A 322 -10.71 -21.22 -28.81
N SER A 323 -11.93 -21.20 -29.34
CA SER A 323 -12.49 -22.28 -30.16
C SER A 323 -12.96 -21.73 -31.50
N PHE A 324 -12.60 -22.40 -32.59
CA PHE A 324 -13.11 -22.03 -33.92
C PHE A 324 -14.44 -22.75 -34.19
N LYS A 325 -15.26 -22.20 -35.09
CA LYS A 325 -16.56 -22.78 -35.46
C LYS A 325 -16.47 -23.40 -36.85
N PRO A 326 -16.67 -24.72 -36.99
CA PRO A 326 -16.69 -25.36 -38.30
C PRO A 326 -17.69 -24.70 -39.25
N GLY A 327 -17.29 -24.46 -40.50
CA GLY A 327 -18.12 -23.81 -41.51
C GLY A 327 -18.23 -22.28 -41.43
N LEU A 328 -17.64 -21.64 -40.41
CA LEU A 328 -17.59 -20.18 -40.27
C LEU A 328 -16.14 -19.66 -40.31
N LYS A 329 -15.97 -18.41 -40.71
CA LYS A 329 -14.65 -17.78 -40.83
C LYS A 329 -14.01 -17.63 -39.44
N TYR A 330 -12.82 -18.21 -39.27
CA TYR A 330 -12.01 -18.02 -38.07
C TYR A 330 -10.81 -17.14 -38.40
N THR A 331 -10.65 -16.04 -37.67
CA THR A 331 -9.56 -15.10 -37.88
C THR A 331 -8.57 -15.16 -36.74
N ALA A 332 -7.29 -15.18 -37.06
CA ALA A 332 -6.22 -15.04 -36.08
C ALA A 332 -5.22 -14.00 -36.59
N PHE A 333 -4.53 -13.35 -35.67
CA PHE A 333 -3.51 -12.38 -36.02
C PHE A 333 -2.17 -12.87 -35.49
N ILE A 334 -1.16 -12.95 -36.36
CA ILE A 334 0.22 -13.06 -35.88
C ILE A 334 0.71 -11.65 -35.65
N LYS A 335 0.98 -11.32 -34.39
CA LYS A 335 1.60 -10.08 -33.98
C LYS A 335 3.11 -10.30 -33.87
N LEU A 336 3.86 -9.58 -34.68
CA LEU A 336 5.31 -9.58 -34.69
C LEU A 336 5.80 -8.24 -34.14
N THR A 337 6.40 -8.28 -32.96
CA THR A 337 6.95 -7.09 -32.32
C THR A 337 8.42 -7.29 -31.98
N TYR A 338 9.09 -6.18 -31.73
CA TYR A 338 10.27 -6.19 -30.89
C TYR A 338 9.87 -6.50 -29.44
N HIS A 339 10.84 -6.85 -28.60
CA HIS A 339 10.55 -7.17 -27.19
C HIS A 339 10.01 -5.98 -26.39
N ASP A 340 10.25 -4.74 -26.85
CA ASP A 340 9.66 -3.51 -26.31
C ASP A 340 8.17 -3.30 -26.69
N GLY A 341 7.59 -4.20 -27.49
CA GLY A 341 6.21 -4.14 -27.95
C GLY A 341 5.99 -3.28 -29.20
N THR A 342 7.02 -2.62 -29.72
CA THR A 342 6.92 -1.86 -30.96
C THR A 342 6.74 -2.80 -32.16
N PRO A 343 5.87 -2.45 -33.13
CA PRO A 343 5.59 -3.31 -34.27
C PRO A 343 6.79 -3.36 -35.22
N VAL A 344 7.13 -4.57 -35.68
CA VAL A 344 8.14 -4.72 -36.73
C VAL A 344 7.56 -4.17 -38.04
N GLN A 345 8.34 -3.34 -38.75
CA GLN A 345 7.99 -2.82 -40.06
C GLN A 345 9.02 -3.30 -41.07
N ASP A 346 8.69 -4.39 -41.77
CA ASP A 346 9.53 -4.99 -42.80
C ASP A 346 8.70 -5.24 -44.06
N ALA A 347 9.07 -4.59 -45.15
CA ALA A 347 8.39 -4.71 -46.44
C ALA A 347 8.99 -5.82 -47.33
N ASN A 348 10.17 -6.34 -46.97
CA ASN A 348 10.97 -7.20 -47.84
C ASN A 348 10.86 -8.68 -47.44
N ASN A 349 10.93 -9.01 -46.15
CA ASN A 349 10.91 -10.40 -45.70
C ASN A 349 9.48 -10.86 -45.38
N PRO A 350 8.98 -11.95 -46.01
CA PRO A 350 7.66 -12.48 -45.69
C PRO A 350 7.67 -13.31 -44.39
N VAL A 351 6.54 -13.33 -43.69
CA VAL A 351 6.28 -14.27 -42.59
C VAL A 351 5.72 -15.55 -43.21
N THR A 352 6.38 -16.68 -42.97
CA THR A 352 5.94 -18.00 -43.46
C THR A 352 5.08 -18.65 -42.39
N VAL A 353 3.83 -18.97 -42.71
CA VAL A 353 2.84 -19.54 -41.79
C VAL A 353 2.45 -20.91 -42.29
N ARG A 354 2.52 -21.91 -41.42
CA ARG A 354 2.10 -23.28 -41.68
C ARG A 354 0.91 -23.61 -40.80
N TYR A 355 -0.20 -24.05 -41.38
CA TYR A 355 -1.39 -24.38 -40.63
C TYR A 355 -2.10 -25.61 -41.18
N GLY A 356 -2.85 -26.28 -40.32
CA GLY A 356 -3.70 -27.40 -40.72
C GLY A 356 -4.70 -27.76 -39.63
N TYR A 357 -5.71 -28.52 -40.01
CA TYR A 357 -6.83 -28.89 -39.13
C TYR A 357 -6.64 -30.25 -38.42
N SER A 358 -5.38 -30.66 -38.26
CA SER A 358 -4.97 -31.94 -37.65
C SER A 358 -3.82 -31.69 -36.67
N TYR A 359 -3.54 -32.65 -35.79
CA TYR A 359 -2.34 -32.64 -34.94
C TYR A 359 -1.06 -32.98 -35.71
N ASP A 360 -1.17 -33.55 -36.93
CA ASP A 360 0.00 -33.92 -37.74
C ASP A 360 0.52 -32.70 -38.54
N PRO A 361 1.74 -32.20 -38.23
CA PRO A 361 2.32 -31.06 -38.93
C PRO A 361 2.66 -31.31 -40.41
N ASN A 362 2.69 -32.58 -40.84
CA ASN A 362 2.96 -32.92 -42.24
C ASN A 362 1.77 -32.60 -43.15
N LEU A 363 0.57 -32.48 -42.58
CA LEU A 363 -0.66 -32.12 -43.29
C LEU A 363 -0.87 -30.60 -43.35
N TYR A 364 0.10 -29.80 -42.89
CA TYR A 364 -0.03 -28.35 -42.85
C TYR A 364 0.28 -27.72 -44.22
N THR A 365 -0.58 -26.80 -44.63
CA THR A 365 -0.38 -25.94 -45.79
C THR A 365 0.50 -24.76 -45.42
N GLU A 366 1.44 -24.40 -46.30
CA GLU A 366 2.34 -23.26 -46.13
C GLU A 366 1.82 -22.05 -46.91
N GLU A 367 1.71 -20.91 -46.24
CA GLU A 367 1.38 -19.61 -46.83
C GLU A 367 2.42 -18.56 -46.46
N LYS A 368 2.65 -17.60 -47.36
CA LYS A 368 3.59 -16.49 -47.14
C LYS A 368 2.84 -15.18 -47.13
N HIS A 369 2.95 -14.46 -46.02
CA HIS A 369 2.25 -13.22 -45.78
C HIS A 369 3.22 -12.04 -45.67
N LYS A 370 2.80 -10.88 -46.18
CA LYS A 370 3.53 -9.62 -45.97
C LYS A 370 3.12 -9.00 -44.64
N LEU A 371 4.07 -8.38 -43.97
CA LEU A 371 3.82 -7.74 -42.68
C LEU A 371 3.06 -6.41 -42.88
N SER A 372 2.00 -6.20 -42.10
CA SER A 372 1.28 -4.92 -42.08
C SER A 372 2.13 -3.81 -41.44
N LYS A 373 1.74 -2.54 -41.66
CA LYS A 373 2.35 -1.35 -41.01
C LYS A 373 2.29 -1.41 -39.47
N HIS A 374 1.33 -2.17 -38.93
CA HIS A 374 1.15 -2.41 -37.50
C HIS A 374 1.87 -3.67 -37.00
N GLY A 375 2.77 -4.28 -37.79
CA GLY A 375 3.50 -5.49 -37.39
C GLY A 375 2.59 -6.71 -37.22
N MET A 376 1.45 -6.73 -37.89
CA MET A 376 0.46 -7.80 -37.79
C MET A 376 0.25 -8.49 -39.14
N VAL A 377 -0.01 -9.79 -39.10
CA VAL A 377 -0.46 -10.59 -40.23
C VAL A 377 -1.85 -11.11 -39.91
N THR A 378 -2.81 -10.79 -40.76
CA THR A 378 -4.20 -11.27 -40.67
C THR A 378 -4.29 -12.65 -41.31
N LEU A 379 -4.70 -13.67 -40.55
CA LEU A 379 -4.89 -15.03 -41.02
C LEU A 379 -6.38 -15.37 -41.00
N ASP A 380 -6.92 -15.59 -42.19
CA ASP A 380 -8.32 -15.93 -42.39
C ASP A 380 -8.45 -17.42 -42.72
N PHE A 381 -8.94 -18.20 -41.76
CA PHE A 381 -9.15 -19.63 -41.90
C PHE A 381 -10.62 -19.96 -42.18
N TYR A 382 -10.85 -20.86 -43.13
CA TYR A 382 -12.18 -21.35 -43.49
C TYR A 382 -12.29 -22.85 -43.17
N PRO A 383 -12.50 -23.22 -41.89
CA PRO A 383 -12.61 -24.61 -41.48
C PRO A 383 -13.79 -25.30 -42.19
N PRO A 384 -13.56 -26.47 -42.83
CA PRO A 384 -14.65 -27.27 -43.37
C PRO A 384 -15.56 -27.79 -42.24
N LEU A 385 -16.82 -28.11 -42.58
CA LEU A 385 -17.85 -28.46 -41.59
C LEU A 385 -17.61 -29.82 -40.92
N GLU A 386 -16.94 -30.77 -41.60
CA GLU A 386 -16.75 -32.15 -41.12
C GLU A 386 -15.26 -32.50 -40.90
N ASN A 387 -15.00 -33.47 -40.01
CA ASN A 387 -13.71 -34.11 -39.72
C ASN A 387 -12.60 -33.24 -39.09
N GLN A 388 -12.93 -32.11 -38.45
CA GLN A 388 -11.92 -31.24 -37.81
C GLN A 388 -11.99 -31.29 -36.30
N THR A 389 -10.82 -31.41 -35.66
CA THR A 389 -10.71 -31.47 -34.19
C THR A 389 -9.92 -30.29 -33.63
N VAL A 390 -8.84 -29.89 -34.31
CA VAL A 390 -7.97 -28.79 -33.90
C VAL A 390 -7.43 -28.02 -35.09
N LEU A 391 -7.10 -26.74 -34.90
CA LEU A 391 -6.34 -25.91 -35.82
C LEU A 391 -4.95 -25.67 -35.23
N GLY A 392 -3.92 -26.19 -35.87
CA GLY A 392 -2.52 -25.91 -35.53
C GLY A 392 -1.97 -24.77 -36.37
N ILE A 393 -1.19 -23.89 -35.74
CA ILE A 393 -0.53 -22.74 -36.40
C ILE A 393 0.94 -22.73 -35.99
N GLU A 394 1.82 -22.72 -36.98
CA GLU A 394 3.27 -22.56 -36.88
C GLU A 394 3.67 -21.35 -37.72
N ALA A 395 4.57 -20.52 -37.24
CA ALA A 395 5.06 -19.39 -38.04
C ALA A 395 6.56 -19.18 -37.88
N GLU A 396 7.16 -18.69 -38.97
CA GLU A 396 8.59 -18.52 -39.15
C GLU A 396 8.86 -17.15 -39.78
N TYR A 397 9.75 -16.39 -39.15
CA TYR A 397 10.23 -15.10 -39.62
C TYR A 397 11.73 -14.98 -39.35
N LEU A 398 12.52 -14.92 -40.42
CA LEU A 398 13.99 -14.92 -40.37
C LEU A 398 14.56 -16.09 -39.54
N ASP A 399 15.22 -15.82 -38.42
CA ASP A 399 15.79 -16.83 -37.51
C ASP A 399 14.83 -17.25 -36.38
N LEU A 400 13.65 -16.63 -36.29
CA LEU A 400 12.62 -16.93 -35.30
C LEU A 400 11.59 -17.90 -35.85
N LYS A 401 11.45 -19.05 -35.18
CA LYS A 401 10.46 -20.07 -35.50
C LYS A 401 9.65 -20.42 -34.24
N GLU A 402 8.34 -20.18 -34.30
CA GLU A 402 7.46 -20.43 -33.17
C GLU A 402 6.27 -21.33 -33.53
N TRP A 403 5.95 -22.22 -32.58
CA TRP A 403 4.80 -23.11 -32.63
C TRP A 403 3.78 -22.62 -31.61
N PHE A 404 2.59 -22.26 -32.08
CA PHE A 404 1.53 -21.73 -31.21
C PHE A 404 0.66 -22.85 -30.64
N SER A 405 -0.12 -22.51 -29.61
CA SER A 405 -1.10 -23.45 -29.05
C SER A 405 -2.21 -23.74 -30.08
N THR A 406 -2.58 -25.01 -30.20
CA THR A 406 -3.68 -25.45 -31.07
C THR A 406 -5.01 -24.83 -30.61
N VAL A 407 -5.86 -24.46 -31.57
CA VAL A 407 -7.23 -23.96 -31.33
C VAL A 407 -8.21 -25.11 -31.49
N SER A 408 -9.12 -25.32 -30.54
CA SER A 408 -10.07 -26.45 -30.59
C SER A 408 -11.29 -26.13 -31.45
N ALA A 409 -11.94 -27.15 -32.02
CA ALA A 409 -13.23 -26.97 -32.70
C ALA A 409 -14.38 -26.84 -31.69
N SER A 410 -15.35 -25.97 -31.99
CA SER A 410 -16.63 -25.90 -31.28
C SER A 410 -17.51 -27.11 -31.63
N ILE A 411 -18.31 -27.57 -30.67
CA ILE A 411 -19.10 -28.80 -30.78
C ILE A 411 -20.60 -28.45 -30.71
N SER A 412 -21.35 -28.87 -31.72
CA SER A 412 -22.82 -28.82 -31.77
C SER A 412 -23.35 -30.18 -32.26
N PRO A 413 -24.36 -30.76 -31.59
CA PRO A 413 -25.02 -31.99 -32.05
C PRO A 413 -25.54 -31.94 -33.48
N SER A 414 -26.06 -30.79 -33.94
CA SER A 414 -26.56 -30.61 -35.31
C SER A 414 -25.54 -30.00 -36.28
N ASN A 415 -24.26 -29.86 -35.88
CA ASN A 415 -23.22 -29.15 -36.63
C ASN A 415 -23.65 -27.72 -37.04
N THR A 416 -24.47 -27.07 -36.22
CA THR A 416 -24.99 -25.72 -36.48
C THR A 416 -24.35 -24.73 -35.52
N PHE A 417 -23.75 -23.68 -36.07
CA PHE A 417 -23.05 -22.65 -35.32
C PHE A 417 -23.52 -21.24 -35.71
N ILE A 418 -23.46 -20.33 -34.74
CA ILE A 418 -23.63 -18.89 -34.88
C ILE A 418 -22.33 -18.19 -34.45
N GLN A 419 -21.97 -17.08 -35.08
CA GLN A 419 -20.78 -16.28 -34.76
C GLN A 419 -21.17 -14.81 -34.70
N ALA A 420 -20.84 -14.14 -33.59
CA ALA A 420 -20.95 -12.70 -33.45
C ALA A 420 -19.61 -12.04 -33.78
N VAL A 421 -19.65 -10.99 -34.60
CA VAL A 421 -18.48 -10.21 -35.03
C VAL A 421 -18.77 -8.74 -34.79
N ILE A 422 -17.84 -8.05 -34.14
CA ILE A 422 -17.93 -6.61 -33.93
C ILE A 422 -17.43 -5.86 -35.18
N ASN A 423 -18.21 -4.90 -35.68
CA ASN A 423 -17.82 -4.06 -36.81
C ASN A 423 -17.29 -2.69 -36.36
N THR A 424 -17.65 -2.24 -35.16
CA THR A 424 -17.17 -0.99 -34.57
C THR A 424 -15.77 -1.18 -33.97
N GLU A 425 -14.76 -0.45 -34.47
CA GLU A 425 -13.36 -0.58 -34.01
C GLU A 425 -13.14 -0.06 -32.57
N HIS A 426 -13.74 1.09 -32.22
CA HIS A 426 -13.58 1.73 -30.91
C HIS A 426 -14.95 2.06 -30.28
N PRO A 427 -15.55 1.13 -29.54
CA PRO A 427 -16.81 1.34 -28.84
C PRO A 427 -16.67 2.36 -27.70
N VAL A 428 -17.49 3.42 -27.72
CA VAL A 428 -17.51 4.47 -26.68
C VAL A 428 -18.88 4.54 -26.01
N VAL A 429 -18.91 4.81 -24.70
CA VAL A 429 -20.17 5.01 -23.96
C VAL A 429 -21.01 6.13 -24.59
N ASN A 430 -22.33 5.91 -24.68
CA ASN A 430 -23.35 6.75 -25.33
C ASN A 430 -23.26 6.79 -26.88
N GLN A 431 -22.58 5.84 -27.51
CA GLN A 431 -22.59 5.65 -28.96
C GLN A 431 -23.17 4.27 -29.34
N ASP A 432 -23.64 4.14 -30.58
CA ASP A 432 -24.16 2.86 -31.08
C ASP A 432 -23.01 1.92 -31.46
N VAL A 433 -23.11 0.67 -31.01
CA VAL A 433 -22.19 -0.41 -31.39
C VAL A 433 -22.86 -1.29 -32.43
N GLU A 434 -22.19 -1.52 -33.56
CA GLU A 434 -22.69 -2.38 -34.64
C GLU A 434 -22.05 -3.77 -34.57
N LEU A 435 -22.89 -4.80 -34.57
CA LEU A 435 -22.47 -6.19 -34.65
C LEU A 435 -23.07 -6.89 -35.86
N GLU A 436 -22.30 -7.83 -36.39
CA GLU A 436 -22.68 -8.74 -37.47
C GLU A 436 -22.76 -10.16 -36.93
N ILE A 437 -23.88 -10.82 -37.21
CA ILE A 437 -24.15 -12.19 -36.82
C ILE A 437 -24.10 -13.06 -38.07
N ASN A 438 -23.24 -14.08 -38.04
CA ASN A 438 -23.07 -15.07 -39.10
C ASN A 438 -23.52 -16.45 -38.61
N SER A 439 -24.27 -17.17 -39.44
CA SER A 439 -24.74 -18.51 -39.12
C SER A 439 -24.55 -19.48 -40.26
N THR A 440 -24.27 -20.72 -39.90
CA THR A 440 -24.15 -21.85 -40.82
C THR A 440 -25.47 -22.16 -41.54
N GLU A 441 -26.58 -22.08 -40.81
CA GLU A 441 -27.96 -22.23 -41.29
C GLU A 441 -28.72 -20.89 -41.27
N PRO A 442 -29.71 -20.67 -42.18
CA PRO A 442 -30.51 -19.46 -42.17
C PRO A 442 -31.42 -19.40 -40.94
N MET A 443 -31.49 -18.23 -40.29
CA MET A 443 -32.24 -18.03 -39.04
C MET A 443 -33.49 -17.16 -39.24
N LYS A 444 -34.60 -17.55 -38.60
CA LYS A 444 -35.87 -16.78 -38.59
C LYS A 444 -35.86 -15.63 -37.58
N TYR A 445 -35.11 -15.78 -36.50
CA TYR A 445 -34.96 -14.80 -35.43
C TYR A 445 -33.68 -15.11 -34.64
N PHE A 446 -33.20 -14.14 -33.87
CA PHE A 446 -32.21 -14.36 -32.82
C PHE A 446 -32.53 -13.46 -31.62
N SER A 447 -32.07 -13.88 -30.44
CA SER A 447 -32.13 -13.07 -29.23
C SER A 447 -30.71 -12.69 -28.82
N TYR A 448 -30.53 -11.47 -28.35
CA TYR A 448 -29.26 -11.02 -27.81
C TYR A 448 -29.43 -10.42 -26.43
N GLN A 449 -28.38 -10.52 -25.63
CA GLN A 449 -28.32 -9.98 -24.27
C GLN A 449 -26.96 -9.34 -24.04
N VAL A 450 -26.96 -8.18 -23.43
CA VAL A 450 -25.75 -7.44 -23.07
C VAL A 450 -25.64 -7.45 -21.55
N ILE A 451 -24.57 -8.08 -21.06
CA ILE A 451 -24.27 -8.23 -19.64
C ILE A 451 -23.11 -7.28 -19.33
N GLY A 452 -23.31 -6.40 -18.35
CA GLY A 452 -22.31 -5.43 -17.91
C GLY A 452 -22.17 -5.49 -16.39
N ARG A 453 -20.93 -5.50 -15.88
CA ARG A 453 -20.62 -5.60 -14.43
C ARG A 453 -21.34 -6.76 -13.72
N GLY A 454 -21.53 -7.87 -14.45
CA GLY A 454 -22.21 -9.07 -13.96
C GLY A 454 -23.74 -8.95 -13.81
N ASP A 455 -24.40 -8.02 -14.50
CA ASP A 455 -25.88 -7.93 -14.55
C ASP A 455 -26.39 -7.77 -15.99
N VAL A 456 -27.63 -8.18 -16.26
CA VAL A 456 -28.25 -8.08 -17.59
C VAL A 456 -28.78 -6.68 -17.83
N VAL A 457 -28.12 -5.91 -18.70
CA VAL A 457 -28.44 -4.50 -18.95
C VAL A 457 -29.45 -4.34 -20.09
N VAL A 458 -29.24 -5.06 -21.19
CA VAL A 458 -30.11 -5.01 -22.38
C VAL A 458 -30.42 -6.42 -22.84
N ALA A 459 -31.66 -6.68 -23.23
CA ALA A 459 -32.09 -7.96 -23.79
C ALA A 459 -33.21 -7.72 -24.80
N ASN A 460 -33.07 -8.27 -26.01
CA ASN A 460 -34.07 -8.11 -27.05
C ASN A 460 -34.06 -9.29 -28.05
N THR A 461 -35.18 -9.50 -28.74
CA THR A 461 -35.32 -10.49 -29.82
C THR A 461 -35.58 -9.77 -31.13
N ILE A 462 -34.79 -10.09 -32.16
CA ILE A 462 -34.93 -9.52 -33.50
C ILE A 462 -35.39 -10.63 -34.44
N GLN A 463 -36.51 -10.37 -35.13
CA GLN A 463 -36.97 -11.24 -36.23
C GLN A 463 -36.21 -10.90 -37.51
N VAL A 464 -35.76 -11.94 -38.22
CA VAL A 464 -34.84 -11.82 -39.37
C VAL A 464 -35.45 -12.48 -40.61
N SER A 465 -35.16 -11.93 -41.79
CA SER A 465 -35.67 -12.41 -43.08
C SER A 465 -34.98 -13.70 -43.57
N ASN A 466 -34.94 -14.77 -42.76
CA ASN A 466 -34.42 -16.11 -43.10
C ASN A 466 -33.09 -16.09 -43.90
N LYS A 467 -32.14 -15.29 -43.43
CA LYS A 467 -30.79 -15.12 -44.02
C LYS A 467 -29.73 -15.68 -43.07
N LYS A 468 -28.55 -15.97 -43.60
CA LYS A 468 -27.38 -16.44 -42.83
C LYS A 468 -26.62 -15.33 -42.10
N THR A 469 -26.72 -14.10 -42.60
CA THR A 469 -26.00 -12.94 -42.06
C THR A 469 -26.97 -11.81 -41.76
N HIS A 470 -26.80 -11.17 -40.60
CA HIS A 470 -27.60 -10.02 -40.19
C HIS A 470 -26.76 -9.02 -39.37
N LYS A 471 -27.06 -7.72 -39.51
CA LYS A 471 -26.41 -6.65 -38.74
C LYS A 471 -27.41 -5.98 -37.81
N PHE A 472 -27.00 -5.65 -36.60
CA PHE A 472 -27.83 -4.90 -35.65
C PHE A 472 -26.98 -3.93 -34.84
N ARG A 473 -27.66 -2.96 -34.22
CA ARG A 473 -27.05 -1.91 -33.41
C ARG A 473 -27.73 -1.84 -32.06
N PHE A 474 -26.96 -1.50 -31.03
CA PHE A 474 -27.49 -1.12 -29.73
C PHE A 474 -26.67 0.02 -29.14
N LEU A 475 -27.30 0.79 -28.26
CA LEU A 475 -26.67 1.92 -27.59
C LEU A 475 -25.78 1.43 -26.43
N ALA A 476 -24.48 1.74 -26.47
CA ALA A 476 -23.59 1.49 -25.35
C ALA A 476 -23.88 2.44 -24.18
N THR A 477 -24.04 1.91 -22.96
CA THR A 477 -24.37 2.70 -21.76
C THR A 477 -23.28 2.60 -20.70
N TYR A 478 -23.27 3.51 -19.74
CA TYR A 478 -22.26 3.56 -18.68
C TYR A 478 -22.12 2.25 -17.86
N VAL A 479 -23.23 1.54 -17.63
CA VAL A 479 -23.24 0.30 -16.84
C VAL A 479 -22.54 -0.86 -17.58
N MET A 480 -22.34 -0.71 -18.89
CA MET A 480 -21.62 -1.67 -19.73
C MET A 480 -20.09 -1.49 -19.66
N ALA A 481 -19.59 -0.32 -19.23
CA ALA A 481 -18.15 -0.08 -19.11
C ALA A 481 -17.59 -0.64 -17.79
N PRO A 482 -16.35 -1.16 -17.75
CA PRO A 482 -15.34 -1.14 -18.82
C PRO A 482 -15.48 -2.26 -19.87
N THR A 483 -16.06 -3.40 -19.50
CA THR A 483 -16.25 -4.56 -20.38
C THR A 483 -17.70 -5.03 -20.34
N ALA A 484 -18.25 -5.34 -21.51
CA ALA A 484 -19.59 -5.90 -21.65
C ALA A 484 -19.58 -7.18 -22.48
N HIS A 485 -20.30 -8.19 -22.01
CA HIS A 485 -20.47 -9.47 -22.70
C HIS A 485 -21.77 -9.45 -23.50
N VAL A 486 -21.69 -9.65 -24.80
CA VAL A 486 -22.85 -9.77 -25.68
C VAL A 486 -23.08 -11.22 -26.03
N VAL A 487 -24.14 -11.81 -25.49
CA VAL A 487 -24.55 -13.18 -25.78
C VAL A 487 -25.63 -13.14 -26.85
N VAL A 488 -25.44 -13.88 -27.94
CA VAL A 488 -26.40 -14.01 -29.04
C VAL A 488 -26.78 -15.49 -29.16
N PHE A 489 -28.08 -15.79 -29.22
CA PHE A 489 -28.55 -17.16 -29.37
C PHE A 489 -29.88 -17.25 -30.10
N TYR A 490 -30.19 -18.42 -30.62
CA TYR A 490 -31.54 -18.78 -31.09
C TYR A 490 -31.85 -20.24 -30.77
N VAL A 491 -33.13 -20.58 -30.79
CA VAL A 491 -33.59 -21.96 -30.61
C VAL A 491 -34.05 -22.47 -31.97
N LYS A 492 -33.48 -23.60 -32.40
CA LYS A 492 -33.80 -24.25 -33.68
C LYS A 492 -35.13 -25.02 -33.57
N ASP A 493 -35.72 -25.35 -34.72
CA ASP A 493 -37.00 -26.07 -34.81
C ASP A 493 -36.92 -27.49 -34.16
N ASP A 494 -35.73 -28.08 -34.06
CA ASP A 494 -35.45 -29.36 -33.38
C ASP A 494 -35.24 -29.21 -31.85
N GLY A 495 -35.26 -27.98 -31.34
CA GLY A 495 -35.10 -27.64 -29.94
C GLY A 495 -33.66 -27.41 -29.49
N GLU A 496 -32.64 -27.48 -30.37
CA GLU A 496 -31.25 -27.14 -29.99
C GLU A 496 -31.07 -25.63 -29.77
N VAL A 497 -30.35 -25.27 -28.71
CA VAL A 497 -29.92 -23.89 -28.46
C VAL A 497 -28.52 -23.66 -29.04
N VAL A 498 -28.44 -22.77 -30.02
CA VAL A 498 -27.17 -22.36 -30.65
C VAL A 498 -26.84 -20.96 -30.17
N ALA A 499 -25.67 -20.79 -29.54
CA ALA A 499 -25.26 -19.53 -28.93
C ALA A 499 -23.82 -19.14 -29.25
N ASP A 500 -23.54 -17.85 -29.15
CA ASP A 500 -22.21 -17.27 -29.12
C ASP A 500 -22.13 -16.11 -28.14
N SER A 501 -20.91 -15.78 -27.72
CA SER A 501 -20.60 -14.62 -26.89
C SER A 501 -19.43 -13.85 -27.47
N ILE A 502 -19.53 -12.52 -27.46
CA ILE A 502 -18.44 -11.61 -27.78
C ILE A 502 -18.33 -10.54 -26.70
N ASP A 503 -17.10 -10.18 -26.35
CA ASP A 503 -16.85 -9.13 -25.37
C ASP A 503 -16.49 -7.82 -26.06
N ILE A 504 -16.93 -6.73 -25.44
CA ILE A 504 -16.79 -5.38 -25.95
C ILE A 504 -16.12 -4.55 -24.87
N GLU A 505 -14.92 -4.05 -25.17
CA GLU A 505 -14.23 -3.06 -24.36
C GLU A 505 -14.78 -1.67 -24.70
N LEU A 506 -15.22 -0.93 -23.68
CA LEU A 506 -15.86 0.37 -23.81
C LEU A 506 -15.01 1.47 -23.18
N GLU A 507 -14.75 2.52 -23.95
CA GLU A 507 -14.11 3.73 -23.44
C GLU A 507 -15.14 4.65 -22.73
N GLY A 508 -14.71 5.35 -21.69
CA GLY A 508 -15.56 6.28 -20.92
C GLY A 508 -16.13 5.72 -19.62
N SER A 509 -15.33 4.98 -18.85
CA SER A 509 -15.70 4.35 -17.58
C SER A 509 -15.98 5.32 -16.42
N LEU A 510 -15.70 6.62 -16.59
CA LEU A 510 -15.98 7.69 -15.62
C LEU A 510 -16.87 8.76 -16.27
N GLN A 511 -17.89 9.24 -15.55
CA GLN A 511 -18.81 10.29 -16.04
C GLN A 511 -18.44 11.69 -15.52
N ASN A 512 -17.54 11.77 -14.54
CA ASN A 512 -17.17 12.97 -13.83
C ASN A 512 -15.65 13.12 -13.86
N PHE A 513 -15.17 14.37 -14.00
CA PHE A 513 -13.76 14.70 -14.10
C PHE A 513 -13.48 15.96 -13.29
N VAL A 514 -12.25 16.07 -12.77
CA VAL A 514 -11.80 17.23 -12.00
C VAL A 514 -10.66 17.91 -12.73
N SER A 515 -10.83 19.19 -13.04
CA SER A 515 -9.76 20.02 -13.59
C SER A 515 -9.18 20.92 -12.50
N ILE A 516 -7.85 20.92 -12.38
CA ILE A 516 -7.12 21.73 -11.40
C ILE A 516 -6.15 22.64 -12.15
N ASN A 517 -6.41 23.94 -12.08
CA ASN A 517 -5.60 24.95 -12.73
C ASN A 517 -4.92 25.86 -11.70
N THR A 518 -3.67 26.22 -11.97
CA THR A 518 -2.89 27.19 -11.20
C THR A 518 -2.77 28.49 -11.99
N ASN A 519 -2.72 29.63 -11.29
CA ASN A 519 -2.48 30.94 -11.94
C ASN A 519 -1.10 31.05 -12.62
N SER A 520 -0.14 30.21 -12.23
CA SER A 520 1.25 30.20 -12.71
C SER A 520 1.82 28.77 -12.65
N GLU A 521 2.77 28.47 -13.53
CA GLU A 521 3.48 27.18 -13.54
C GLU A 521 4.71 27.20 -12.64
N GLU A 522 5.30 28.39 -12.45
CA GLU A 522 6.49 28.63 -11.65
C GLU A 522 6.27 29.80 -10.70
N THR A 523 6.66 29.61 -9.44
CA THR A 523 6.49 30.58 -8.36
C THR A 523 7.70 30.62 -7.44
N GLN A 524 7.79 31.67 -6.63
CA GLN A 524 8.83 31.78 -5.60
C GLN A 524 8.33 31.19 -4.27
N PRO A 525 9.22 30.61 -3.45
CA PRO A 525 8.92 30.18 -2.09
C PRO A 525 8.22 31.29 -1.29
N GLY A 526 7.16 30.94 -0.55
CA GLY A 526 6.40 31.85 0.30
C GLY A 526 5.40 32.76 -0.42
N THR A 527 5.24 32.65 -1.74
CA THR A 527 4.23 33.39 -2.50
C THR A 527 2.83 32.74 -2.40
N ASP A 528 1.79 33.57 -2.50
CA ASP A 528 0.41 33.08 -2.58
C ASP A 528 0.07 32.61 -3.99
N VAL A 529 -0.50 31.39 -4.08
CA VAL A 529 -0.97 30.81 -5.34
C VAL A 529 -2.47 30.59 -5.27
N GLU A 530 -3.15 30.93 -6.37
CA GLU A 530 -4.57 30.67 -6.57
C GLU A 530 -4.75 29.38 -7.37
N LEU A 531 -5.48 28.45 -6.77
CA LEU A 531 -5.85 27.15 -7.33
C LEU A 531 -7.32 27.21 -7.71
N THR A 532 -7.60 27.10 -9.00
CA THR A 532 -8.96 27.02 -9.54
C THR A 532 -9.30 25.56 -9.78
N VAL A 533 -10.34 25.07 -9.09
CA VAL A 533 -10.83 23.70 -9.22
C VAL A 533 -12.22 23.71 -9.82
N GLU A 534 -12.37 22.96 -10.91
CA GLU A 534 -13.61 22.80 -11.67
C GLU A 534 -14.07 21.34 -11.58
N ALA A 535 -15.30 21.14 -11.12
CA ALA A 535 -15.97 19.85 -10.98
C ALA A 535 -17.49 20.03 -11.22
N LYS A 536 -18.26 18.94 -11.16
CA LYS A 536 -19.73 19.05 -11.26
C LYS A 536 -20.31 19.86 -10.08
N PRO A 537 -21.46 20.54 -10.26
CA PRO A 537 -22.09 21.34 -9.20
C PRO A 537 -22.39 20.54 -7.94
N ASN A 538 -22.13 21.12 -6.77
CA ASN A 538 -22.38 20.53 -5.45
C ASN A 538 -21.69 19.18 -5.19
N SER A 539 -20.69 18.79 -5.97
CA SER A 539 -19.89 17.59 -5.71
C SER A 539 -18.93 17.82 -4.53
N PHE A 540 -18.61 16.73 -3.82
CA PHE A 540 -17.52 16.73 -2.85
C PHE A 540 -16.19 16.73 -3.59
N VAL A 541 -15.19 17.49 -3.14
CA VAL A 541 -13.86 17.53 -3.76
C VAL A 541 -12.78 17.33 -2.70
N GLY A 542 -11.87 16.39 -2.95
CA GLY A 542 -10.68 16.16 -2.14
C GLY A 542 -9.42 16.50 -2.95
N ILE A 543 -8.65 17.49 -2.50
CA ILE A 543 -7.35 17.84 -3.09
C ILE A 543 -6.23 17.18 -2.30
N LEU A 544 -5.18 16.78 -3.03
CA LEU A 544 -3.91 16.31 -2.51
C LEU A 544 -2.77 17.11 -3.18
N GLY A 545 -1.87 17.68 -2.38
CA GLY A 545 -0.68 18.39 -2.86
C GLY A 545 0.57 17.88 -2.15
N VAL A 546 1.40 17.13 -2.88
CA VAL A 546 2.58 16.43 -2.36
C VAL A 546 3.86 16.89 -3.06
N ASP A 547 4.97 16.87 -2.32
CA ASP A 547 6.29 17.20 -2.88
C ASP A 547 6.73 16.08 -3.84
N GLN A 548 7.27 16.46 -5.00
CA GLN A 548 7.80 15.51 -5.98
C GLN A 548 8.83 14.54 -5.37
N SER A 549 9.64 14.99 -4.40
CA SER A 549 10.61 14.14 -3.69
C SER A 549 9.96 13.00 -2.90
N VAL A 550 8.73 13.15 -2.44
CA VAL A 550 7.97 12.08 -1.77
C VAL A 550 7.51 11.04 -2.80
N LEU A 551 7.06 11.49 -3.98
CA LEU A 551 6.66 10.59 -5.06
C LEU A 551 7.83 9.78 -5.62
N LEU A 552 9.06 10.32 -5.57
CA LEU A 552 10.28 9.60 -5.94
C LEU A 552 10.64 8.47 -4.97
N LEU A 553 10.19 8.53 -3.71
CA LEU A 553 10.43 7.47 -2.73
C LEU A 553 9.51 6.28 -2.95
N LYS A 554 8.19 6.51 -2.97
CA LYS A 554 7.17 5.49 -3.22
C LYS A 554 5.90 6.18 -3.73
N SER A 555 5.28 5.60 -4.75
CA SER A 555 3.98 6.01 -5.28
C SER A 555 2.87 5.05 -4.82
N GLY A 556 1.61 5.38 -5.13
CA GLY A 556 0.45 4.51 -4.83
C GLY A 556 -0.41 4.97 -3.65
N ASN A 557 -0.22 6.19 -3.15
CA ASN A 557 -1.06 6.81 -2.13
C ASN A 557 -2.38 7.39 -2.67
N ASP A 558 -2.42 7.74 -3.95
CA ASP A 558 -3.58 8.35 -4.61
C ASP A 558 -4.51 7.31 -5.28
N ILE A 559 -5.72 7.74 -5.65
CA ILE A 559 -6.69 6.95 -6.43
C ILE A 559 -6.41 7.18 -7.91
N THR A 560 -6.00 6.13 -8.63
CA THR A 560 -5.71 6.18 -10.06
C THR A 560 -6.84 5.60 -10.89
N GLU A 561 -6.96 6.03 -12.15
CA GLU A 561 -7.96 5.48 -13.08
C GLU A 561 -7.81 3.97 -13.26
N ASP A 562 -6.58 3.47 -13.40
CA ASP A 562 -6.27 2.03 -13.45
C ASP A 562 -6.87 1.26 -12.26
N ALA A 563 -6.75 1.80 -11.04
CA ALA A 563 -7.29 1.14 -9.84
C ALA A 563 -8.83 1.14 -9.83
N VAL A 564 -9.46 2.15 -10.42
CA VAL A 564 -10.92 2.21 -10.57
C VAL A 564 -11.39 1.21 -11.63
N LEU A 565 -10.67 1.07 -12.74
CA LEU A 565 -10.98 0.09 -13.79
C LEU A 565 -10.83 -1.35 -13.28
N GLU A 566 -9.77 -1.65 -12.54
CA GLU A 566 -9.58 -2.96 -11.89
C GLU A 566 -10.72 -3.27 -10.91
N GLU A 567 -11.12 -2.29 -10.09
CA GLU A 567 -12.24 -2.43 -9.16
C GLU A 567 -13.58 -2.61 -9.89
N LEU A 568 -13.83 -1.93 -11.01
CA LEU A 568 -15.02 -2.15 -11.85
C LEU A 568 -15.03 -3.56 -12.47
N GLY A 569 -13.88 -4.02 -12.96
CA GLY A 569 -13.72 -5.36 -13.52
C GLY A 569 -14.02 -6.47 -12.50
N SER A 570 -13.78 -6.22 -11.21
CA SER A 570 -14.09 -7.19 -10.15
C SER A 570 -15.59 -7.45 -9.92
N TYR A 571 -16.48 -6.60 -10.45
CA TYR A 571 -17.92 -6.87 -10.45
C TYR A 571 -18.33 -7.83 -11.56
N ASP A 572 -17.49 -8.02 -12.56
CA ASP A 572 -17.70 -9.07 -13.54
C ASP A 572 -17.33 -10.44 -12.94
N SER A 573 -18.20 -11.42 -13.16
CA SER A 573 -18.22 -12.71 -12.46
C SER A 573 -17.27 -13.76 -13.06
N ASN A 574 -16.46 -13.34 -14.04
CA ASN A 574 -15.69 -14.23 -14.89
C ASN A 574 -14.19 -14.31 -14.52
N PHE A 575 -13.74 -13.42 -13.64
CA PHE A 575 -12.44 -13.56 -13.00
C PHE A 575 -12.60 -14.46 -11.77
N PRO A 576 -12.17 -15.74 -11.80
CA PRO A 576 -11.79 -16.34 -10.53
C PRO A 576 -10.75 -15.39 -9.95
N ALA A 577 -11.01 -14.89 -8.75
CA ALA A 577 -9.98 -14.26 -7.94
C ALA A 577 -8.85 -15.28 -7.83
N LEU A 578 -7.87 -15.22 -8.74
CA LEU A 578 -6.65 -16.00 -8.72
C LEU A 578 -5.83 -15.41 -7.58
N TYR A 579 -6.19 -15.82 -6.38
CA TYR A 579 -5.44 -15.65 -5.16
C TYR A 579 -4.19 -16.54 -5.25
N TYR A 580 -3.25 -16.17 -6.12
CA TYR A 580 -1.88 -16.66 -6.11
C TYR A 580 -0.95 -15.47 -5.86
N PRO A 581 -0.55 -15.22 -4.61
CA PRO A 581 0.53 -14.29 -4.33
C PRO A 581 1.83 -15.00 -4.69
N ARG A 582 2.42 -14.65 -5.85
CA ARG A 582 3.85 -14.70 -6.23
C ARG A 582 4.05 -15.20 -7.66
N SER A 583 4.41 -14.29 -8.55
CA SER A 583 5.66 -14.42 -9.31
C SER A 583 6.23 -13.03 -9.60
N THR A 584 7.51 -12.86 -9.34
CA THR A 584 8.26 -11.60 -9.33
C THR A 584 8.67 -11.14 -10.73
N PHE A 585 7.78 -11.22 -11.71
CA PHE A 585 8.00 -10.60 -13.01
C PHE A 585 6.95 -9.53 -13.24
N ARG A 586 7.40 -8.26 -13.22
CA ARG A 586 6.64 -7.06 -13.62
C ARG A 586 6.35 -7.06 -15.13
N SER A 587 5.88 -8.17 -15.69
CA SER A 587 5.17 -8.12 -16.96
C SER A 587 3.71 -7.85 -16.61
N LYS A 588 3.28 -6.59 -16.77
CA LYS A 588 1.87 -6.26 -16.96
C LYS A 588 1.42 -7.07 -18.18
N ARG A 589 0.97 -8.32 -17.98
CA ARG A 589 0.29 -9.04 -19.04
C ARG A 589 -0.99 -8.24 -19.30
N PRO A 590 -1.19 -7.71 -20.51
CA PRO A 590 -2.42 -7.00 -20.78
C PRO A 590 -3.61 -7.94 -20.54
N HIS A 591 -4.68 -7.39 -19.97
CA HIS A 591 -5.92 -8.06 -19.59
C HIS A 591 -6.71 -8.56 -20.81
N TYR A 592 -6.07 -9.24 -21.77
CA TYR A 592 -6.77 -9.85 -22.89
C TYR A 592 -7.44 -11.12 -22.41
N TRP A 593 -8.73 -10.99 -22.09
CA TRP A 593 -9.67 -12.10 -22.12
C TRP A 593 -9.77 -12.63 -23.56
N TRP A 594 -9.77 -13.95 -23.74
CA TRP A 594 -9.88 -14.55 -25.08
C TRP A 594 -11.33 -15.03 -25.24
N PRO A 595 -12.11 -14.48 -26.20
CA PRO A 595 -13.47 -14.94 -26.45
C PRO A 595 -13.50 -16.40 -26.88
N GLY A 596 -14.67 -17.02 -26.89
CA GLY A 596 -14.84 -18.34 -27.49
C GLY A 596 -15.09 -19.46 -26.50
N SER A 597 -16.10 -20.25 -26.83
CA SER A 597 -16.52 -21.41 -26.04
C SER A 597 -16.68 -22.60 -26.96
N ALA A 598 -16.33 -23.79 -26.49
CA ALA A 598 -16.49 -24.99 -27.30
C ALA A 598 -17.93 -25.51 -27.30
N THR A 599 -18.70 -25.20 -26.25
CA THR A 599 -20.09 -25.67 -26.08
C THR A 599 -21.03 -24.52 -25.74
N THR A 600 -22.32 -24.67 -26.05
CA THR A 600 -23.36 -23.68 -25.75
C THR A 600 -23.42 -23.36 -24.25
N ARG A 601 -23.25 -24.36 -23.38
CA ARG A 601 -23.26 -24.13 -21.92
C ARG A 601 -22.11 -23.21 -21.49
N GLN A 602 -20.93 -23.44 -22.03
CA GLN A 602 -19.74 -22.65 -21.73
C GLN A 602 -19.91 -21.19 -22.21
N VAL A 603 -20.65 -20.93 -23.30
CA VAL A 603 -20.98 -19.55 -23.72
C VAL A 603 -21.67 -18.77 -22.61
N PHE A 604 -22.72 -19.34 -22.01
CA PHE A 604 -23.45 -18.68 -20.93
C PHE A 604 -22.62 -18.61 -19.63
N GLU A 605 -21.87 -19.66 -19.30
CA GLU A 605 -21.02 -19.67 -18.10
C GLU A 605 -19.88 -18.65 -18.18
N ASN A 606 -19.20 -18.58 -19.33
CA ASN A 606 -18.16 -17.61 -19.62
C ASN A 606 -18.73 -16.19 -19.80
N SER A 607 -20.03 -15.99 -19.99
CA SER A 607 -20.62 -14.65 -19.96
C SER A 607 -21.15 -14.28 -18.57
N GLY A 608 -20.89 -15.10 -17.55
CA GLY A 608 -21.40 -14.89 -16.19
C GLY A 608 -22.91 -15.11 -16.03
N ALA A 609 -23.56 -15.80 -16.97
CA ALA A 609 -25.00 -16.02 -17.01
C ALA A 609 -25.38 -17.49 -16.78
N VAL A 610 -26.61 -17.69 -16.33
CA VAL A 610 -27.28 -18.99 -16.28
C VAL A 610 -28.47 -18.99 -17.23
N ILE A 611 -28.64 -20.08 -17.96
CA ILE A 611 -29.79 -20.30 -18.84
C ILE A 611 -30.69 -21.39 -18.28
N LEU A 612 -31.99 -21.11 -18.27
CA LEU A 612 -33.10 -22.02 -17.97
C LEU A 612 -33.95 -22.15 -19.23
N THR A 613 -34.02 -23.33 -19.82
CA THR A 613 -34.75 -23.58 -21.06
C THR A 613 -35.26 -25.01 -21.11
N ASN A 614 -36.27 -25.25 -21.95
CA ASN A 614 -36.68 -26.60 -22.32
C ASN A 614 -35.99 -27.10 -23.61
N GLY A 615 -35.20 -26.26 -24.27
CA GLY A 615 -34.34 -26.64 -25.39
C GLY A 615 -33.07 -27.35 -24.94
N LEU A 616 -32.41 -28.05 -25.87
CA LEU A 616 -31.15 -28.74 -25.64
C LEU A 616 -30.01 -27.72 -25.57
N VAL A 617 -29.41 -27.56 -24.38
CA VAL A 617 -28.15 -26.82 -24.19
C VAL A 617 -27.02 -27.84 -24.14
N HIS A 618 -26.11 -27.79 -25.11
CA HIS A 618 -25.00 -28.73 -25.16
C HIS A 618 -23.93 -28.40 -24.11
N GLU A 619 -23.55 -29.38 -23.30
CA GLU A 619 -22.60 -29.22 -22.18
C GLU A 619 -21.33 -30.09 -22.31
N HIS A 620 -21.36 -31.15 -23.11
CA HIS A 620 -20.30 -32.16 -23.14
C HIS A 620 -19.12 -31.76 -24.02
N PHE A 621 -17.94 -31.66 -23.40
CA PHE A 621 -16.68 -31.57 -24.13
C PHE A 621 -16.26 -32.97 -24.63
N ALA A 622 -15.77 -33.09 -25.86
CA ALA A 622 -15.35 -34.38 -26.43
C ALA A 622 -14.07 -34.98 -25.79
N TRP A 623 -13.51 -34.37 -24.73
CA TRP A 623 -12.37 -34.94 -24.00
C TRP A 623 -12.85 -35.65 -22.73
N GLY A 624 -12.66 -36.97 -22.74
CA GLY A 624 -13.13 -37.87 -21.70
C GLY A 624 -12.68 -37.48 -20.30
N SER A 625 -13.65 -37.42 -19.40
CA SER A 625 -13.51 -37.97 -18.07
C SER A 625 -13.13 -39.45 -18.20
N ASP A 626 -11.84 -39.74 -18.36
CA ASP A 626 -11.33 -41.04 -17.95
C ASP A 626 -10.23 -40.85 -16.92
N ARG A 627 -10.49 -41.36 -15.72
CA ARG A 627 -9.47 -41.55 -14.70
C ARG A 627 -8.53 -42.64 -15.21
N GLY A 628 -7.56 -42.24 -16.01
CA GLY A 628 -6.62 -43.19 -16.63
C GLY A 628 -5.33 -42.51 -17.05
N LEU A 629 -4.42 -42.31 -16.10
CA LEU A 629 -2.96 -42.26 -16.26
C LEU A 629 -2.43 -41.91 -17.67
N GLY A 630 -2.59 -40.66 -18.08
CA GLY A 630 -1.73 -40.04 -19.09
C GLY A 630 -0.59 -39.31 -18.38
N LEU A 631 0.67 -39.63 -18.70
CA LEU A 631 1.88 -39.07 -18.09
C LEU A 631 1.84 -37.54 -17.96
N VAL A 632 1.48 -37.05 -16.78
CA VAL A 632 1.62 -35.65 -16.38
C VAL A 632 3.06 -35.44 -15.94
N ALA A 633 3.88 -34.79 -16.78
CA ALA A 633 5.18 -34.30 -16.34
C ALA A 633 4.97 -33.10 -15.41
N GLN A 634 5.36 -33.23 -14.14
CA GLN A 634 5.10 -32.27 -13.04
C GLN A 634 5.65 -30.84 -13.24
N ASN A 635 6.39 -30.57 -14.32
CA ASN A 635 7.04 -29.28 -14.60
C ASN A 635 6.51 -28.55 -15.86
N ARG A 636 5.26 -28.80 -16.28
CA ARG A 636 4.65 -28.07 -17.41
C ARG A 636 3.31 -27.45 -17.03
N PRO A 637 2.98 -26.23 -17.53
CA PRO A 637 1.61 -25.74 -17.47
C PRO A 637 0.67 -26.71 -18.22
N PRO A 638 -0.57 -26.88 -17.76
CA PRO A 638 -1.54 -27.77 -18.40
C PRO A 638 -1.78 -27.34 -19.87
N PHE A 639 -2.15 -28.30 -20.73
CA PHE A 639 -2.56 -28.12 -22.14
C PHE A 639 -1.49 -28.04 -23.25
N ARG A 640 -0.25 -28.50 -23.03
CA ARG A 640 0.64 -28.86 -24.17
C ARG A 640 0.58 -30.36 -24.47
N PRO A 641 0.19 -30.79 -25.69
CA PRO A 641 0.48 -32.14 -26.16
C PRO A 641 1.99 -32.41 -26.11
N ILE A 642 2.37 -33.66 -25.82
CA ILE A 642 3.75 -34.13 -25.95
C ILE A 642 4.06 -34.20 -27.45
N PRO A 643 5.07 -33.46 -27.98
CA PRO A 643 5.48 -33.64 -29.37
C PRO A 643 6.06 -35.05 -29.58
N ALA A 644 6.01 -35.55 -30.81
CA ALA A 644 6.53 -36.87 -31.17
C ALA A 644 8.00 -37.04 -30.71
N PRO A 645 8.42 -38.28 -30.36
CA PRO A 645 9.78 -38.56 -29.88
C PRO A 645 10.83 -38.06 -30.89
N GLY A 646 11.71 -37.15 -30.46
CA GLY A 646 12.83 -36.65 -31.27
C GLY A 646 12.85 -35.14 -31.55
N LEU A 647 11.75 -34.41 -31.28
CA LEU A 647 11.75 -32.95 -31.33
C LEU A 647 12.25 -32.35 -29.99
N PRO A 648 13.03 -31.26 -29.99
CA PRO A 648 13.42 -30.58 -28.75
C PRO A 648 12.18 -30.16 -27.95
N VAL A 649 12.01 -30.78 -26.78
CA VAL A 649 10.83 -30.68 -25.89
C VAL A 649 10.87 -29.38 -25.05
N VAL A 650 11.88 -28.53 -25.27
CA VAL A 650 12.16 -27.29 -24.54
C VAL A 650 12.19 -26.16 -25.56
N LYS A 651 11.53 -25.04 -25.25
CA LYS A 651 11.69 -23.81 -26.04
C LYS A 651 13.20 -23.48 -26.02
N PRO A 652 13.92 -23.39 -27.16
CA PRO A 652 15.39 -23.34 -27.18
C PRO A 652 16.00 -22.14 -26.42
N ASP A 653 15.20 -21.13 -26.16
CA ASP A 653 15.45 -19.90 -25.40
C ASP A 653 15.42 -20.10 -23.86
N LEU A 654 14.65 -21.08 -23.36
CA LEU A 654 14.54 -21.43 -21.94
C LEU A 654 15.67 -22.35 -21.43
N GLY A 655 16.41 -22.99 -22.34
CA GLY A 655 17.55 -23.85 -22.03
C GLY A 655 17.21 -25.19 -21.34
N PRO A 656 18.08 -26.21 -21.41
CA PRO A 656 17.92 -27.43 -20.62
C PRO A 656 18.02 -27.12 -19.11
N ALA A 657 17.36 -27.91 -18.27
CA ALA A 657 17.59 -27.87 -16.83
C ALA A 657 19.09 -28.06 -16.57
N VAL A 658 19.75 -27.00 -16.12
CA VAL A 658 21.19 -27.00 -15.89
C VAL A 658 21.47 -27.99 -14.77
N VAL A 659 22.17 -29.09 -15.08
CA VAL A 659 22.79 -29.95 -14.06
C VAL A 659 23.93 -29.15 -13.45
N TYR A 660 23.64 -28.47 -12.33
CA TYR A 660 24.62 -27.65 -11.65
C TYR A 660 25.56 -28.53 -10.82
N LYS A 661 26.87 -28.45 -11.11
CA LYS A 661 27.92 -28.85 -10.17
C LYS A 661 28.17 -27.66 -9.24
N PRO A 662 27.93 -27.76 -7.93
CA PRO A 662 28.24 -26.67 -7.02
C PRO A 662 29.72 -26.35 -7.08
N VAL A 663 30.05 -25.11 -7.45
CA VAL A 663 31.39 -24.55 -7.22
C VAL A 663 31.45 -24.17 -5.74
N THR A 664 31.41 -25.16 -4.85
CA THR A 664 32.00 -25.00 -3.54
C THR A 664 33.50 -24.91 -3.76
N ARG A 665 34.11 -23.81 -3.31
CA ARG A 665 35.56 -23.60 -3.33
C ARG A 665 36.25 -24.85 -2.74
N PRO A 666 37.28 -25.42 -3.38
CA PRO A 666 37.98 -26.57 -2.82
C PRO A 666 38.50 -26.27 -1.40
N PRO A 667 38.42 -27.19 -0.42
CA PRO A 667 38.56 -26.90 1.00
C PRO A 667 39.98 -26.55 1.50
N LEU A 668 40.93 -26.23 0.62
CA LEU A 668 42.37 -26.27 0.94
C LEU A 668 43.15 -24.99 0.61
N ALA A 669 42.49 -23.84 0.48
CA ALA A 669 43.17 -22.54 0.34
C ALA A 669 43.24 -21.76 1.66
N GLY A 670 44.06 -22.24 2.61
CA GLY A 670 44.69 -21.47 3.69
C GLY A 670 43.83 -21.03 4.90
N PRO A 671 44.47 -20.65 6.04
CA PRO A 671 43.80 -20.43 7.33
C PRO A 671 43.12 -19.06 7.49
N TYR A 672 43.06 -18.23 6.44
CA TYR A 672 42.45 -16.89 6.47
C TYR A 672 41.16 -16.79 5.65
N ALA A 673 40.39 -17.88 5.58
CA ALA A 673 39.07 -17.93 4.94
C ALA A 673 37.93 -17.34 5.80
N PHE A 674 38.21 -16.24 6.52
CA PHE A 674 37.20 -15.38 7.14
C PHE A 674 37.42 -13.91 6.73
N SER A 675 37.72 -13.65 5.45
CA SER A 675 37.26 -12.38 4.88
C SER A 675 35.74 -12.50 4.78
N ARG A 676 35.04 -12.04 5.82
CA ARG A 676 33.60 -11.75 5.74
C ARG A 676 33.42 -10.76 4.58
N ILE A 677 33.23 -11.26 3.36
CA ILE A 677 32.43 -10.53 2.39
C ILE A 677 31.10 -10.38 3.13
N PRO A 678 30.62 -9.17 3.41
CA PRO A 678 29.33 -9.02 4.05
C PRO A 678 28.34 -9.86 3.26
N PRO A 679 27.43 -10.61 3.92
CA PRO A 679 26.30 -11.18 3.19
C PRO A 679 25.73 -10.06 2.29
N PRO A 680 25.27 -10.38 1.06
CA PRO A 680 24.65 -9.41 0.19
C PRO A 680 23.58 -8.76 1.03
N VAL A 681 23.78 -7.48 1.32
CA VAL A 681 23.01 -6.83 2.33
C VAL A 681 21.69 -6.46 1.68
N TRP A 682 20.83 -7.46 1.50
CA TRP A 682 19.44 -7.27 1.09
C TRP A 682 18.75 -6.27 2.03
N ASN A 683 19.26 -6.15 3.25
CA ASN A 683 18.83 -5.20 4.26
C ASN A 683 20.05 -4.46 4.85
N LYS A 684 20.59 -3.42 4.20
CA LYS A 684 21.34 -2.36 4.93
C LYS A 684 20.84 -0.97 4.57
N PRO A 685 21.02 -0.02 5.50
CA PRO A 685 20.07 1.04 5.76
C PRO A 685 20.18 2.12 4.71
N GLN A 686 19.03 2.71 4.44
CA GLN A 686 18.93 4.02 3.84
C GLN A 686 19.88 4.96 4.58
N VAL A 687 20.72 5.70 3.86
CA VAL A 687 21.68 6.61 4.47
C VAL A 687 20.89 7.72 5.16
N PHE A 688 20.81 7.68 6.48
CA PHE A 688 20.08 8.66 7.30
C PHE A 688 20.91 9.92 7.54
N LEU A 689 20.57 10.98 6.82
CA LEU A 689 20.82 12.36 7.19
C LEU A 689 19.48 12.94 7.70
N MET A 690 19.42 13.23 8.99
CA MET A 690 18.24 13.82 9.65
C MET A 690 18.02 15.25 9.16
N HIS A 691 17.09 15.42 8.23
CA HIS A 691 16.45 16.70 7.97
C HIS A 691 14.94 16.55 8.01
N ASP A 692 14.30 17.57 8.58
CA ASP A 692 12.86 17.71 8.65
C ASP A 692 12.24 17.72 7.24
N ILE A 693 11.13 17.01 7.13
CA ILE A 693 10.36 16.83 5.90
C ILE A 693 9.54 18.10 5.64
N ALA A 694 9.37 18.48 4.38
CA ALA A 694 8.27 19.36 4.02
C ALA A 694 6.94 18.66 4.37
N SER A 695 6.13 19.26 5.24
CA SER A 695 4.77 18.80 5.52
C SER A 695 3.95 18.73 4.23
N THR A 696 3.01 17.79 4.15
CA THR A 696 2.00 17.74 3.07
C THR A 696 1.40 19.14 2.90
N TRP A 697 1.49 19.71 1.69
CA TRP A 697 1.10 21.09 1.48
C TRP A 697 -0.42 21.24 1.47
N LEU A 698 -1.12 20.33 0.77
CA LEU A 698 -2.58 20.35 0.65
C LEU A 698 -3.17 18.96 0.92
N PHE A 699 -4.06 18.89 1.92
CA PHE A 699 -4.93 17.74 2.17
C PHE A 699 -6.29 18.26 2.66
N THR A 700 -7.04 18.90 1.76
CA THR A 700 -8.26 19.65 2.11
C THR A 700 -9.49 19.13 1.41
N ASN A 701 -10.63 19.17 2.12
CA ASN A 701 -11.95 18.76 1.64
C ASN A 701 -12.83 20.01 1.51
N PHE A 702 -13.59 20.12 0.42
CA PHE A 702 -14.60 21.17 0.25
C PHE A 702 -15.66 20.72 -0.76
N SER A 703 -16.70 21.53 -0.95
CA SER A 703 -17.74 21.30 -1.97
C SER A 703 -17.51 22.25 -3.14
N SER A 704 -17.74 21.80 -4.38
CA SER A 704 -17.56 22.59 -5.61
C SER A 704 -18.51 23.79 -5.78
N GLY A 705 -19.48 23.97 -4.88
CA GLY A 705 -20.46 25.05 -4.95
C GLY A 705 -21.49 24.87 -6.08
N VAL A 706 -22.38 25.85 -6.24
CA VAL A 706 -23.48 25.80 -7.23
C VAL A 706 -22.96 25.93 -8.67
N ASP A 707 -21.90 26.71 -8.87
CA ASP A 707 -21.32 26.97 -10.19
C ASP A 707 -20.30 25.89 -10.62
N GLY A 708 -20.01 24.90 -9.76
CA GLY A 708 -19.02 23.85 -10.00
C GLY A 708 -17.56 24.33 -10.01
N LYS A 709 -17.32 25.62 -9.74
CA LYS A 709 -16.00 26.26 -9.77
C LYS A 709 -15.67 26.86 -8.41
N THR A 710 -14.48 26.54 -7.91
CA THR A 710 -13.99 27.04 -6.62
C THR A 710 -12.55 27.50 -6.74
N THR A 711 -12.24 28.64 -6.12
CA THR A 711 -10.88 29.18 -6.08
C THR A 711 -10.36 29.15 -4.66
N ILE A 712 -9.17 28.58 -4.47
CA ILE A 712 -8.50 28.46 -3.18
C ILE A 712 -7.19 29.21 -3.26
N ARG A 713 -6.99 30.15 -2.33
CA ARG A 713 -5.72 30.86 -2.16
C ARG A 713 -4.92 30.23 -1.05
N LYS A 714 -3.72 29.74 -1.36
CA LYS A 714 -2.80 29.14 -0.39
C LYS A 714 -1.37 29.60 -0.60
N GLN A 715 -0.70 29.88 0.50
CA GLN A 715 0.72 30.19 0.50
C GLN A 715 1.52 28.92 0.21
N VAL A 716 2.46 29.02 -0.73
CA VAL A 716 3.38 27.93 -1.07
C VAL A 716 4.44 27.81 0.03
N PRO A 717 4.81 26.60 0.48
CA PRO A 717 5.84 26.42 1.49
C PRO A 717 7.18 27.03 1.07
N ASP A 718 8.00 27.42 2.05
CA ASP A 718 9.32 28.02 1.80
C ASP A 718 10.37 26.94 1.45
N THR A 719 10.08 26.14 0.42
CA THR A 719 10.92 25.04 -0.06
C THR A 719 11.11 25.12 -1.58
N ILE A 720 12.34 24.94 -2.03
CA ILE A 720 12.72 24.97 -3.45
C ILE A 720 12.52 23.57 -4.05
N THR A 721 11.26 23.18 -4.20
CA THR A 721 10.84 21.87 -4.73
C THR A 721 9.65 22.01 -5.66
N SER A 722 9.36 20.97 -6.44
CA SER A 722 8.13 20.93 -7.23
C SER A 722 7.02 20.26 -6.42
N TRP A 723 5.83 20.85 -6.44
CA TRP A 723 4.62 20.27 -5.86
C TRP A 723 3.75 19.66 -6.94
N VAL A 724 3.28 18.45 -6.71
CA VAL A 724 2.34 17.73 -7.59
C VAL A 724 0.98 17.75 -6.93
N ILE A 725 -0.01 18.28 -7.63
CA ILE A 725 -1.37 18.49 -7.15
C ILE A 725 -2.32 17.59 -7.93
N SER A 726 -3.07 16.76 -7.22
CA SER A 726 -4.12 15.90 -7.75
C SER A 726 -5.40 16.05 -6.95
N GLY A 727 -6.50 15.53 -7.48
CA GLY A 727 -7.76 15.55 -6.75
C GLY A 727 -8.80 14.63 -7.33
N PHE A 728 -9.79 14.30 -6.50
CA PHE A 728 -10.97 13.55 -6.90
C PHE A 728 -12.23 14.31 -6.48
N SER A 729 -13.34 14.01 -7.15
CA SER A 729 -14.66 14.49 -6.77
C SER A 729 -15.66 13.35 -6.65
N VAL A 730 -16.66 13.52 -5.81
CA VAL A 730 -17.75 12.54 -5.64
C VAL A 730 -19.07 13.27 -5.77
N ASP A 731 -19.84 12.88 -6.79
CA ASP A 731 -21.15 13.42 -7.08
C ASP A 731 -22.26 12.37 -6.91
N PRO A 732 -23.41 12.70 -6.30
CA PRO A 732 -24.52 11.76 -6.16
C PRO A 732 -25.11 11.27 -7.49
N LEU A 733 -25.05 12.08 -8.56
CA LEU A 733 -25.65 11.76 -9.85
C LEU A 733 -24.64 11.11 -10.79
N PHE A 734 -23.46 11.73 -10.93
CA PHE A 734 -22.42 11.34 -11.89
C PHE A 734 -21.32 10.45 -11.28
N GLY A 735 -21.32 10.24 -9.96
CA GLY A 735 -20.39 9.37 -9.28
C GLY A 735 -18.99 9.95 -9.05
N LEU A 736 -18.01 9.07 -8.88
CA LEU A 736 -16.60 9.38 -8.73
C LEU A 736 -16.05 10.07 -9.99
N GLY A 737 -15.29 11.13 -9.80
CA GLY A 737 -14.47 11.75 -10.84
C GLY A 737 -13.04 11.95 -10.39
N LEU A 738 -12.10 11.77 -11.31
CA LEU A 738 -10.67 11.89 -11.07
C LEU A 738 -10.09 13.05 -11.88
N SER A 739 -8.92 13.53 -11.46
CA SER A 739 -8.09 14.41 -12.29
C SER A 739 -7.33 13.59 -13.34
N GLU A 740 -7.51 13.91 -14.62
CA GLU A 740 -6.84 13.20 -15.73
C GLU A 740 -5.32 13.30 -15.66
N ILE A 741 -4.80 14.49 -15.34
CA ILE A 741 -3.36 14.74 -15.25
C ILE A 741 -3.09 15.54 -13.98
N PRO A 742 -2.19 15.08 -13.09
CA PRO A 742 -1.81 15.85 -11.91
C PRO A 742 -1.06 17.12 -12.33
N ARG A 743 -1.43 18.26 -11.74
CA ARG A 743 -0.84 19.57 -12.04
C ARG A 743 0.47 19.75 -11.28
N LYS A 744 1.54 20.12 -11.97
CA LYS A 744 2.85 20.40 -11.36
C LYS A 744 3.07 21.90 -11.18
N LEU A 745 3.39 22.32 -9.96
CA LEU A 745 3.80 23.68 -9.61
C LEU A 745 5.29 23.68 -9.26
N ARG A 746 6.11 24.43 -10.01
CA ARG A 746 7.54 24.56 -9.74
C ARG A 746 7.80 25.72 -8.77
N VAL A 747 8.46 25.45 -7.65
CA VAL A 747 8.88 26.49 -6.71
C VAL A 747 10.39 26.65 -6.82
N PHE A 748 10.82 27.79 -7.34
CA PHE A 748 12.22 27.98 -7.66
C PHE A 748 12.68 29.43 -7.47
N ARG A 749 13.93 29.59 -7.03
CA ARG A 749 14.66 30.86 -7.03
C ARG A 749 15.95 30.67 -7.83
N PRO A 750 16.27 31.55 -8.80
CA PRO A 750 17.51 31.45 -9.60
C PRO A 750 18.80 31.60 -8.79
N PHE A 751 18.75 32.36 -7.69
CA PHE A 751 19.87 32.60 -6.79
C PHE A 751 19.39 32.36 -5.37
N PHE A 752 20.02 31.42 -4.66
CA PHE A 752 19.63 31.06 -3.30
C PHE A 752 20.79 30.47 -2.49
N LEU A 753 20.60 30.45 -1.17
CA LEU A 753 21.52 29.87 -0.20
C LEU A 753 20.99 28.55 0.35
N SER A 754 21.88 27.58 0.54
CA SER A 754 21.63 26.38 1.32
C SER A 754 22.54 26.35 2.52
N LEU A 755 21.94 26.16 3.70
CA LEU A 755 22.63 26.15 4.98
C LEU A 755 22.32 24.84 5.72
N ASP A 756 23.37 24.11 6.07
CA ASP A 756 23.29 22.84 6.80
C ASP A 756 23.80 23.05 8.24
N LEU A 757 22.94 22.81 9.23
CA LEU A 757 23.27 23.01 10.65
C LEU A 757 23.07 21.71 11.43
N PRO A 758 23.95 21.42 12.40
CA PRO A 758 23.68 20.36 13.36
C PRO A 758 22.48 20.73 14.25
N TYR A 759 21.85 19.71 14.85
CA TYR A 759 20.72 19.89 15.75
C TYR A 759 21.06 20.75 16.98
N SER A 760 22.22 20.52 17.60
CA SER A 760 22.71 21.31 18.73
C SER A 760 24.23 21.36 18.77
N VAL A 761 24.77 22.39 19.43
CA VAL A 761 26.22 22.59 19.67
C VAL A 761 26.46 22.88 21.15
N ILE A 762 27.60 22.47 21.69
CA ILE A 762 27.98 22.79 23.08
C ILE A 762 28.65 24.17 23.12
N ARG A 763 28.32 24.98 24.12
CA ARG A 763 28.96 26.29 24.32
C ARG A 763 30.49 26.15 24.39
N GLY A 764 31.20 26.99 23.65
CA GLY A 764 32.67 26.97 23.59
C GLY A 764 33.29 26.04 22.54
N GLU A 765 32.53 25.16 21.89
CA GLU A 765 33.05 24.35 20.77
C GLU A 765 33.18 25.16 19.48
N ILE A 766 34.23 24.91 18.70
CA ILE A 766 34.41 25.52 17.38
C ILE A 766 33.68 24.67 16.34
N VAL A 767 32.68 25.25 15.68
CA VAL A 767 31.87 24.57 14.66
C VAL A 767 32.00 25.27 13.31
N ALA A 768 32.23 24.45 12.27
CA ALA A 768 32.18 24.89 10.89
C ALA A 768 30.73 24.91 10.41
N ILE A 769 30.23 26.07 9.98
CA ILE A 769 28.95 26.20 9.28
C ILE A 769 29.23 26.25 7.79
N PRO A 770 29.01 25.14 7.03
CA PRO A 770 29.10 25.14 5.58
C PRO A 770 27.86 25.80 4.97
N ILE A 771 28.11 26.70 4.03
CA ILE A 771 27.10 27.47 3.31
C ILE A 771 27.36 27.26 1.83
N VAL A 772 26.34 26.85 1.08
CA VAL A 772 26.44 26.66 -0.37
C VAL A 772 25.60 27.73 -1.05
N VAL A 773 26.23 28.53 -1.90
CA VAL A 773 25.58 29.55 -2.73
C VAL A 773 25.35 28.95 -4.11
N PHE A 774 24.10 28.96 -4.58
CA PHE A 774 23.74 28.49 -5.91
C PHE A 774 23.43 29.66 -6.83
N ASN A 775 24.03 29.67 -8.02
CA ASN A 775 23.76 30.63 -9.09
C ASN A 775 23.30 29.89 -10.34
N TYR A 776 22.00 29.92 -10.62
CA TYR A 776 21.40 29.38 -11.84
C TYR A 776 21.05 30.45 -12.88
N MET A 777 21.63 31.64 -12.77
CA MET A 777 21.56 32.66 -13.81
C MET A 777 22.57 32.37 -14.94
N ASN A 778 22.39 33.02 -16.08
CA ASN A 778 23.24 32.86 -17.27
C ASN A 778 24.55 33.69 -17.21
N LYS A 779 24.89 34.24 -16.04
CA LYS A 779 26.07 35.09 -15.83
C LYS A 779 26.82 34.63 -14.58
N ASP A 780 28.14 34.74 -14.64
CA ASP A 780 28.99 34.57 -13.47
C ASP A 780 28.76 35.74 -12.51
N LEU A 781 28.62 35.43 -11.22
CA LEU A 781 28.34 36.41 -10.18
C LEU A 781 29.41 36.35 -9.11
N GLU A 782 29.89 37.51 -8.68
CA GLU A 782 30.58 37.62 -7.39
C GLU A 782 29.53 37.86 -6.31
N ALA A 783 29.43 36.92 -5.38
CA ALA A 783 28.53 36.99 -4.24
C ALA A 783 29.35 37.27 -2.97
N ASP A 784 28.96 38.32 -2.24
CA ASP A 784 29.44 38.59 -0.90
C ASP A 784 28.54 37.83 0.08
N VAL A 785 29.07 36.78 0.72
CA VAL A 785 28.38 36.01 1.76
C VAL A 785 28.72 36.59 3.12
N THR A 786 27.72 37.09 3.83
CA THR A 786 27.83 37.67 5.17
C THR A 786 27.08 36.80 6.18
N LEU A 787 27.81 36.29 7.17
CA LEU A 787 27.20 35.75 8.39
C LEU A 787 27.07 36.89 9.40
N GLU A 788 25.85 37.20 9.82
CA GLU A 788 25.53 38.29 10.74
C GLU A 788 25.43 37.76 12.18
N ASN A 789 26.01 38.51 13.11
CA ASN A 789 25.92 38.29 14.55
C ASN A 789 25.21 39.50 15.19
N GLU A 790 23.90 39.61 14.97
CA GLU A 790 23.08 40.79 15.31
C GLU A 790 23.17 41.20 16.79
N GLN A 791 23.41 40.25 17.70
CA GLN A 791 23.40 40.50 19.15
C GLN A 791 24.79 40.57 19.78
N LEU A 792 25.89 40.36 19.03
CA LEU A 792 27.30 40.27 19.48
C LEU A 792 27.62 39.21 20.55
N GLU A 793 26.66 38.89 21.42
CA GLU A 793 26.72 37.91 22.50
C GLU A 793 26.45 36.48 22.03
N ASN A 794 25.90 36.28 20.83
CA ASN A 794 25.44 34.97 20.38
C ASN A 794 26.61 34.00 20.13
N PHE A 795 27.59 34.42 19.32
CA PHE A 795 28.75 33.62 18.97
C PHE A 795 29.95 34.51 18.58
N GLU A 796 31.16 33.96 18.66
CA GLU A 796 32.37 34.59 18.14
C GLU A 796 32.87 33.87 16.90
N PHE A 797 33.52 34.59 15.98
CA PHE A 797 34.15 33.98 14.83
C PHE A 797 35.55 33.49 15.19
N ALA A 798 35.82 32.20 14.99
CA ALA A 798 37.16 31.65 15.21
C ALA A 798 38.10 31.97 14.01
N GLU A 799 39.38 32.22 14.28
CA GLU A 799 40.44 32.36 13.26
C GLU A 799 41.17 31.03 13.04
N VAL A 800 41.70 30.83 11.82
CA VAL A 800 42.64 29.73 11.47
C VAL A 800 44.09 30.25 11.49
N SER A 801 44.34 31.40 12.13
CA SER A 801 45.68 31.96 12.27
C SER A 801 46.43 31.25 13.40
N ASN A 802 47.67 30.81 13.14
CA ASN A 802 48.59 30.26 14.15
C ASN A 802 49.18 31.32 15.09
N ASP A 803 48.73 32.58 15.01
CA ASP A 803 49.19 33.64 15.91
C ASP A 803 48.50 33.53 17.28
N VAL A 804 49.29 33.10 18.27
CA VAL A 804 48.91 32.94 19.69
C VAL A 804 48.63 34.29 20.39
N SER A 805 48.66 35.40 19.65
CA SER A 805 48.61 36.79 20.16
C SER A 805 47.62 37.69 19.38
N ALA A 806 46.56 37.15 18.79
CA ALA A 806 45.47 37.97 18.26
C ALA A 806 44.50 38.40 19.37
N GLN A 807 44.33 39.71 19.59
CA GLN A 807 43.26 40.20 20.48
C GLN A 807 41.87 39.83 19.93
N PRO A 808 40.91 39.43 20.78
CA PRO A 808 39.56 39.09 20.34
C PRO A 808 38.90 40.31 19.71
N LYS A 809 38.68 40.27 18.38
CA LYS A 809 37.95 41.30 17.65
C LYS A 809 36.46 41.01 17.74
N LEU A 810 35.69 41.94 18.30
CA LEU A 810 34.23 41.92 18.29
C LEU A 810 33.73 42.20 16.86
N GLU A 811 33.46 41.14 16.10
CA GLU A 811 32.94 41.22 14.74
C GLU A 811 31.41 41.07 14.73
N LEU A 812 30.70 42.13 14.33
CA LEU A 812 29.23 42.13 14.12
C LEU A 812 28.81 41.27 12.92
N TYR A 813 29.69 41.12 11.94
CA TYR A 813 29.48 40.28 10.77
C TYR A 813 30.82 39.88 10.19
N ARG A 814 30.87 38.72 9.53
CA ARG A 814 32.03 38.31 8.73
C ARG A 814 31.59 38.12 7.30
N ARG A 815 32.32 38.76 6.38
CA ARG A 815 32.07 38.69 4.94
C ARG A 815 33.14 37.87 4.24
N LYS A 816 32.73 36.96 3.37
CA LYS A 816 33.62 36.25 2.44
C LYS A 816 33.10 36.46 1.01
N ARG A 817 33.98 36.89 0.11
CA ARG A 817 33.66 37.04 -1.31
C ARG A 817 33.87 35.73 -2.03
N VAL A 818 32.90 35.34 -2.86
CA VAL A 818 32.88 34.07 -3.57
C VAL A 818 32.53 34.32 -5.03
N SER A 819 33.36 33.82 -5.94
CA SER A 819 33.01 33.79 -7.36
C SER A 819 32.16 32.54 -7.64
N VAL A 820 30.93 32.74 -8.11
CA VAL A 820 29.98 31.68 -8.44
C VAL A 820 29.67 31.72 -9.93
N ARG A 821 30.15 30.72 -10.66
CA ARG A 821 29.91 30.59 -12.12
C ARG A 821 28.42 30.42 -12.44
N ALA A 822 28.04 30.79 -13.66
CA ALA A 822 26.70 30.56 -14.21
C ALA A 822 26.31 29.07 -14.13
N ASN A 823 25.07 28.79 -13.73
CA ASN A 823 24.54 27.43 -13.53
C ASN A 823 25.42 26.53 -12.63
N SER A 824 26.03 27.10 -11.58
CA SER A 824 26.91 26.39 -10.64
C SER A 824 26.62 26.77 -9.19
N GLY A 825 27.09 25.95 -8.25
CA GLY A 825 27.19 26.30 -6.84
C GLY A 825 28.65 26.52 -6.39
N SER A 826 28.83 27.18 -5.25
CA SER A 826 30.11 27.31 -4.56
C SER A 826 29.91 27.27 -3.05
N SER A 827 30.80 26.58 -2.33
CA SER A 827 30.69 26.38 -0.88
C SER A 827 31.67 27.26 -0.10
N VAL A 828 31.21 27.85 1.00
CA VAL A 828 32.02 28.59 1.97
C VAL A 828 31.67 28.16 3.38
N SER A 829 32.67 27.99 4.24
CA SER A 829 32.47 27.71 5.65
C SER A 829 32.80 28.91 6.54
N PHE A 830 32.03 29.09 7.61
CA PHE A 830 32.33 30.02 8.70
C PHE A 830 32.57 29.22 9.99
N MET A 831 33.70 29.45 10.64
CA MET A 831 33.98 28.86 11.95
C MET A 831 33.40 29.77 13.03
N ILE A 832 32.50 29.24 13.86
CA ILE A 832 31.90 29.97 14.97
C ILE A 832 32.10 29.24 16.30
N THR A 833 32.17 30.02 17.38
CA THR A 833 32.21 29.55 18.76
C THR A 833 31.02 30.15 19.51
N PRO A 834 29.98 29.37 19.85
CA PRO A 834 28.79 29.90 20.50
C PRO A 834 29.06 30.29 21.95
N LYS A 835 28.51 31.44 22.37
CA LYS A 835 28.66 32.00 23.72
C LYS A 835 27.37 32.00 24.52
N LYS A 836 26.26 32.42 23.89
CA LYS A 836 24.95 32.47 24.54
C LYS A 836 24.30 31.10 24.57
N LEU A 837 23.75 30.74 25.73
CA LEU A 837 23.00 29.51 25.92
C LEU A 837 21.58 29.64 25.33
N GLY A 838 21.04 28.52 24.85
CA GLY A 838 19.71 28.46 24.26
C GLY A 838 19.70 28.62 22.74
N HIS A 839 18.60 29.12 22.20
CA HIS A 839 18.45 29.27 20.75
C HIS A 839 19.14 30.54 20.26
N ILE A 840 20.22 30.38 19.51
CA ILE A 840 20.86 31.48 18.79
C ILE A 840 20.34 31.57 17.36
N THR A 841 20.20 32.78 16.84
CA THR A 841 19.77 33.02 15.45
C THR A 841 20.99 33.15 14.55
N ILE A 842 21.09 32.28 13.55
CA ILE A 842 22.11 32.30 12.51
C ILE A 842 21.46 32.89 11.27
N LYS A 843 21.87 34.11 10.91
CA LYS A 843 21.40 34.81 9.73
C LYS A 843 22.53 34.94 8.73
N VAL A 844 22.35 34.32 7.58
CA VAL A 844 23.29 34.38 6.47
C VAL A 844 22.64 35.11 5.33
N THR A 845 23.34 36.11 4.82
CA THR A 845 22.92 36.88 3.65
C THR A 845 23.97 36.72 2.57
N ALA A 846 23.55 36.44 1.34
CA ALA A 846 24.41 36.46 0.17
C ALA A 846 23.90 37.54 -0.76
N SER A 847 24.77 38.50 -1.08
CA SER A 847 24.42 39.65 -1.89
C SER A 847 25.35 39.75 -3.09
N SER A 848 24.76 39.99 -4.24
CA SER A 848 25.39 40.25 -5.53
C SER A 848 24.70 41.49 -6.13
N PRO A 849 25.33 42.24 -7.05
CA PRO A 849 24.72 43.44 -7.63
C PRO A 849 23.35 43.24 -8.29
N ILE A 850 23.00 42.00 -8.66
CA ILE A 850 21.77 41.66 -9.41
C ILE A 850 20.81 40.80 -8.56
N ALA A 851 21.29 40.12 -7.53
CA ALA A 851 20.50 39.15 -6.77
C ALA A 851 20.98 39.07 -5.31
N GLY A 852 20.05 38.77 -4.40
CA GLY A 852 20.38 38.52 -3.01
C GLY A 852 19.40 37.54 -2.39
N ASP A 853 19.90 36.78 -1.42
CA ASP A 853 19.08 35.86 -0.63
C ASP A 853 19.55 35.91 0.83
N SER A 854 18.63 35.63 1.75
CA SER A 854 18.93 35.59 3.18
C SER A 854 18.20 34.42 3.83
N VAL A 855 18.93 33.64 4.62
CA VAL A 855 18.41 32.48 5.33
C VAL A 855 18.65 32.67 6.81
N VAL A 856 17.57 32.53 7.59
CA VAL A 856 17.60 32.59 9.05
C VAL A 856 17.26 31.21 9.60
N LYS A 857 18.18 30.62 10.36
CA LYS A 857 17.93 29.39 11.12
C LYS A 857 18.27 29.57 12.59
N LYS A 858 17.59 28.83 13.45
CA LYS A 858 17.89 28.77 14.89
C LYS A 858 18.82 27.60 15.16
N LEU A 859 19.90 27.83 15.89
CA LEU A 859 20.81 26.81 16.38
C LEU A 859 20.68 26.71 17.90
N LEU A 860 20.53 25.49 18.42
CA LEU A 860 20.44 25.24 19.86
C LEU A 860 21.84 25.10 20.47
N VAL A 861 22.17 25.99 21.39
CA VAL A 861 23.42 25.96 22.17
C VAL A 861 23.13 25.38 23.55
N LYS A 862 23.78 24.26 23.86
CA LYS A 862 23.68 23.60 25.17
C LYS A 862 24.84 24.02 26.08
N PRO A 863 24.62 24.12 27.40
CA PRO A 863 25.70 24.30 28.35
C PRO A 863 26.60 23.07 28.37
N GLU A 864 27.86 23.28 28.71
CA GLU A 864 28.81 22.22 29.02
C GLU A 864 28.43 21.47 30.31
N GLY A 865 28.83 20.19 30.42
CA GLY A 865 28.57 19.35 31.60
C GLY A 865 27.22 18.62 31.60
N GLU A 866 26.78 18.20 32.78
CA GLU A 866 25.55 17.43 33.02
C GLU A 866 24.59 18.18 33.95
N THR A 867 23.30 18.21 33.64
CA THR A 867 22.28 18.94 34.42
C THR A 867 21.90 18.19 35.70
N GLN A 868 21.88 18.89 36.83
CA GLN A 868 21.46 18.36 38.13
C GLN A 868 20.17 19.06 38.60
N TYR A 869 19.20 18.30 39.13
CA TYR A 869 17.91 18.81 39.59
C TYR A 869 17.81 18.72 41.12
N TYR A 870 17.45 19.83 41.79
CA TYR A 870 17.21 19.88 43.24
C TYR A 870 15.80 20.40 43.53
N ASN A 871 15.04 19.70 44.37
CA ASN A 871 13.67 20.07 44.74
C ASN A 871 13.54 20.26 46.27
N LYS A 872 12.99 21.41 46.71
CA LYS A 872 12.61 21.66 48.11
C LYS A 872 11.12 22.06 48.15
N ALA A 873 10.30 21.24 48.80
CA ALA A 873 8.87 21.49 48.97
C ALA A 873 8.55 21.98 50.40
N VAL A 874 7.65 22.94 50.52
CA VAL A 874 7.14 23.43 51.81
C VAL A 874 5.62 23.28 51.84
N PHE A 875 5.10 22.55 52.83
CA PHE A 875 3.66 22.41 53.03
C PHE A 875 3.14 23.60 53.85
N VAL A 876 2.10 24.26 53.34
CA VAL A 876 1.49 25.45 53.96
C VAL A 876 0.09 25.10 54.46
N ASP A 877 -0.07 25.00 55.77
CA ASP A 877 -1.36 24.76 56.42
C ASP A 877 -1.86 26.03 57.12
N LEU A 878 -2.88 26.67 56.52
CA LEU A 878 -3.52 27.88 57.05
C LEU A 878 -4.82 27.60 57.82
N ARG A 879 -5.17 26.33 58.11
CA ARG A 879 -6.42 26.00 58.83
C ARG A 879 -6.49 26.64 60.23
N ASN A 880 -5.33 26.85 60.86
CA ASN A 880 -5.21 27.39 62.23
C ASN A 880 -4.44 28.72 62.33
N LYS A 881 -3.99 29.33 61.22
CA LYS A 881 -3.19 30.57 61.19
C LYS A 881 -3.60 31.48 60.01
N GLN A 882 -3.63 32.80 60.22
CA GLN A 882 -4.01 33.77 59.17
C GLN A 882 -2.89 34.14 58.18
N THR A 883 -1.62 34.02 58.57
CA THR A 883 -0.46 34.31 57.71
C THR A 883 0.66 33.28 57.90
N PHE A 884 1.37 32.95 56.83
CA PHE A 884 2.53 32.04 56.81
C PHE A 884 3.68 32.69 56.05
N GLN A 885 4.88 32.68 56.64
CA GLN A 885 6.11 33.17 56.03
C GLN A 885 7.22 32.14 56.26
N THR A 886 7.93 31.77 55.20
CA THR A 886 9.07 30.85 55.24
C THR A 886 10.18 31.37 54.35
N THR A 887 11.43 30.99 54.66
CA THR A 887 12.61 31.35 53.85
C THR A 887 13.22 30.05 53.33
N VAL A 888 13.31 29.90 52.00
CA VAL A 888 13.87 28.69 51.38
C VAL A 888 15.28 29.01 50.90
N THR A 889 16.28 28.36 51.49
CA THR A 889 17.67 28.45 51.04
C THR A 889 17.92 27.42 49.94
N LEU A 890 18.53 27.82 48.83
CA LEU A 890 18.91 26.95 47.72
C LEU A 890 20.44 26.76 47.76
N ASP A 891 20.89 25.52 47.93
CA ASP A 891 22.31 25.19 48.06
C ASP A 891 22.89 24.94 46.66
N ILE A 892 23.56 25.95 46.09
CA ILE A 892 24.13 25.87 44.73
C ILE A 892 25.52 25.21 44.80
N PRO A 893 25.79 24.12 44.04
CA PRO A 893 27.09 23.47 44.01
C PRO A 893 28.21 24.39 43.50
N GLN A 894 29.43 24.27 44.03
CA GLN A 894 30.57 25.11 43.63
C GLN A 894 31.04 24.91 42.17
N ASN A 895 30.79 23.73 41.59
CA ASN A 895 31.20 23.38 40.22
C ASN A 895 30.15 23.74 39.16
N ILE A 896 29.22 24.66 39.47
CA ILE A 896 28.15 25.02 38.54
C ILE A 896 28.70 25.79 37.33
N VAL A 897 28.13 25.50 36.16
CA VAL A 897 28.44 26.18 34.92
C VAL A 897 27.68 27.50 34.86
N SER A 898 28.40 28.62 34.72
CA SER A 898 27.81 29.96 34.77
C SER A 898 26.68 30.14 33.74
N GLY A 899 25.52 30.59 34.22
CA GLY A 899 24.31 30.83 33.40
C GLY A 899 23.45 29.59 33.12
N SER A 900 23.77 28.43 33.70
CA SER A 900 22.94 27.22 33.64
C SER A 900 21.88 27.14 34.74
N GLU A 901 21.86 28.11 35.66
CA GLU A 901 20.94 28.18 36.78
C GLU A 901 19.50 28.41 36.33
N MET A 902 18.58 27.57 36.82
CA MET A 902 17.16 27.72 36.61
C MET A 902 16.44 27.41 37.92
N VAL A 903 15.70 28.39 38.44
CA VAL A 903 14.88 28.24 39.66
C VAL A 903 13.42 28.39 39.27
N GLU A 904 12.63 27.36 39.55
CA GLU A 904 11.19 27.34 39.32
C GLU A 904 10.46 27.25 40.67
N VAL A 905 9.50 28.16 40.90
CA VAL A 905 8.68 28.20 42.11
C VAL A 905 7.22 28.01 41.71
N ALA A 906 6.59 26.97 42.26
CA ALA A 906 5.17 26.69 42.05
C ALA A 906 4.44 26.66 43.40
N ALA A 907 3.32 27.37 43.50
CA ALA A 907 2.45 27.38 44.68
C ALA A 907 1.07 26.82 44.30
N VAL A 908 0.58 25.83 45.06
CA VAL A 908 -0.68 25.15 44.72
C VAL A 908 -1.49 24.84 45.98
N GLY A 909 -2.82 25.03 45.89
CA GLY A 909 -3.75 24.96 47.01
C GLY A 909 -4.31 23.57 47.35
N ASP A 910 -3.74 22.49 46.79
CA ASP A 910 -4.15 21.11 47.04
C ASP A 910 -2.90 20.30 47.46
N VAL A 911 -3.05 19.21 48.23
CA VAL A 911 -1.95 18.34 48.65
C VAL A 911 -1.36 17.57 47.46
N LEU A 912 -2.21 17.22 46.49
CA LEU A 912 -1.79 16.78 45.15
C LEU A 912 -1.57 17.97 44.20
N GLY A 913 -1.87 19.19 44.67
CA GLY A 913 -1.72 20.46 43.98
C GLY A 913 -0.35 20.66 43.35
N PRO A 914 0.81 20.51 44.03
CA PRO A 914 2.12 20.65 43.39
C PRO A 914 2.31 19.74 42.17
N SER A 915 1.57 18.63 42.11
CA SER A 915 1.47 17.76 40.94
C SER A 915 0.49 18.28 39.89
N ILE A 916 -0.53 19.11 40.20
CA ILE A 916 -1.66 19.60 39.34
C ILE A 916 -1.30 20.66 38.27
N PRO A 917 -0.64 21.80 38.54
CA PRO A 917 -0.14 22.71 37.50
C PRO A 917 1.03 22.08 36.73
N ASN A 918 1.82 21.26 37.41
CA ASN A 918 2.87 20.44 36.82
C ASN A 918 2.32 19.15 36.18
N LEU A 919 1.01 18.91 36.22
CA LEU A 919 0.40 17.68 35.71
C LEU A 919 0.42 17.72 34.19
N ALA A 920 0.31 18.92 33.61
CA ALA A 920 0.58 19.18 32.20
C ALA A 920 2.05 18.92 31.81
N ASN A 921 2.99 19.05 32.76
CA ASN A 921 4.41 18.71 32.60
C ASN A 921 4.70 17.22 32.88
N LEU A 922 3.84 16.53 33.63
CA LEU A 922 3.83 15.07 33.82
C LEU A 922 3.17 14.35 32.64
N ILE A 923 2.26 15.02 31.92
CA ILE A 923 1.78 14.62 30.59
C ILE A 923 2.95 14.80 29.62
N LYS A 924 3.86 13.83 29.64
CA LYS A 924 5.02 13.76 28.76
C LYS A 924 4.69 12.85 27.60
N MET A 925 5.17 13.23 26.43
CA MET A 925 5.22 12.33 25.30
C MET A 925 6.11 11.15 25.71
N PRO A 926 5.65 9.89 25.60
CA PRO A 926 6.49 8.74 25.86
C PRO A 926 7.65 8.68 24.85
N PHE A 927 8.86 8.37 25.32
CA PHE A 927 10.07 8.25 24.50
C PHE A 927 11.06 7.28 25.15
N GLY A 928 12.08 6.88 24.39
CA GLY A 928 13.14 5.99 24.87
C GLY A 928 12.80 4.52 24.73
N CYS A 929 13.56 3.68 25.44
CA CYS A 929 13.41 2.21 25.46
C CYS A 929 12.09 1.80 26.13
N GLY A 930 11.65 0.53 26.03
CA GLY A 930 10.35 0.08 26.56
C GLY A 930 10.09 0.48 28.02
N GLU A 931 11.10 0.36 28.88
CA GLU A 931 11.03 0.79 30.28
C GLU A 931 10.77 2.32 30.42
N GLN A 932 11.50 3.14 29.66
CA GLN A 932 11.35 4.60 29.68
C GLN A 932 10.04 5.08 29.05
N ASN A 933 9.57 4.35 28.05
CA ASN A 933 8.29 4.58 27.41
C ASN A 933 7.16 4.40 28.44
N MET A 934 7.17 3.29 29.18
CA MET A 934 6.16 3.02 30.21
C MET A 934 6.22 4.01 31.39
N LEU A 935 7.42 4.46 31.80
CA LEU A 935 7.58 5.52 32.81
C LEU A 935 6.85 6.82 32.45
N ASN A 936 6.78 7.16 31.17
CA ASN A 936 6.09 8.36 30.69
C ASN A 936 4.64 8.08 30.28
N PHE A 937 4.29 6.82 29.97
CA PHE A 937 2.94 6.40 29.57
C PHE A 937 1.96 6.35 30.76
N VAL A 938 2.34 5.68 31.85
CA VAL A 938 1.45 5.47 33.01
C VAL A 938 1.00 6.77 33.70
N PRO A 939 1.87 7.79 33.87
CA PRO A 939 1.43 9.08 34.38
C PRO A 939 0.25 9.65 33.59
N ASN A 940 0.22 9.53 32.26
CA ASN A 940 -0.88 10.05 31.45
C ASN A 940 -2.24 9.44 31.84
N ILE A 941 -2.28 8.15 32.18
CA ILE A 941 -3.51 7.44 32.58
C ILE A 941 -3.99 7.95 33.94
N VAL A 942 -3.10 7.90 34.95
CA VAL A 942 -3.41 8.26 36.34
C VAL A 942 -3.82 9.72 36.43
N VAL A 943 -3.17 10.58 35.62
CA VAL A 943 -3.49 12.00 35.49
C VAL A 943 -4.91 12.22 34.98
N ILE A 944 -5.31 11.55 33.89
CA ILE A 944 -6.67 11.69 33.36
C ILE A 944 -7.69 11.20 34.40
N GLU A 945 -7.43 10.05 35.03
CA GLU A 945 -8.32 9.48 36.04
C GLU A 945 -8.51 10.44 37.24
N TYR A 946 -7.40 11.03 37.70
CA TYR A 946 -7.43 12.03 38.76
C TYR A 946 -8.22 13.28 38.35
N LEU A 947 -7.92 13.87 37.19
CA LEU A 947 -8.59 15.08 36.69
C LEU A 947 -10.08 14.86 36.44
N LYS A 948 -10.45 13.65 36.01
CA LYS A 948 -11.83 13.22 35.82
C LYS A 948 -12.56 13.11 37.17
N ASN A 949 -11.96 12.46 38.17
CA ASN A 949 -12.55 12.29 39.50
C ASN A 949 -12.67 13.61 40.28
N THR A 950 -11.76 14.55 40.03
CA THR A 950 -11.78 15.90 40.64
C THR A 950 -12.63 16.92 39.87
N ASN A 951 -13.23 16.54 38.74
CA ASN A 951 -13.99 17.42 37.84
C ASN A 951 -13.19 18.62 37.29
N GLN A 952 -11.87 18.47 37.12
CA GLN A 952 -10.96 19.51 36.60
C GLN A 952 -10.49 19.26 35.15
N LEU A 953 -10.99 18.20 34.50
CA LEU A 953 -10.60 17.81 33.14
C LEU A 953 -11.13 18.79 32.09
N THR A 954 -10.22 19.33 31.26
CA THR A 954 -10.58 20.12 30.08
C THR A 954 -10.39 19.30 28.80
N GLN A 955 -11.21 19.58 27.78
CA GLN A 955 -11.17 18.84 26.50
C GLN A 955 -9.81 18.93 25.79
N ALA A 956 -9.09 20.05 25.96
CA ALA A 956 -7.75 20.23 25.39
C ALA A 956 -6.70 19.33 26.06
N ILE A 957 -6.77 19.19 27.40
CA ILE A 957 -5.88 18.31 28.16
C ILE A 957 -6.20 16.85 27.88
N GLU A 958 -7.49 16.51 27.86
CA GLU A 958 -7.97 15.17 27.52
C GLU A 958 -7.48 14.75 26.13
N GLY A 959 -7.71 15.57 25.09
CA GLY A 959 -7.24 15.27 23.74
C GLY A 959 -5.72 15.14 23.64
N LYS A 960 -4.96 15.96 24.37
CA LYS A 960 -3.48 15.87 24.41
C LYS A 960 -3.03 14.57 25.07
N ALA A 961 -3.60 14.22 26.22
CA ALA A 961 -3.24 13.04 26.99
C ALA A 961 -3.65 11.74 26.27
N LEU A 962 -4.84 11.69 25.66
CA LEU A 962 -5.27 10.61 24.77
C LEU A 962 -4.27 10.40 23.63
N ARG A 963 -3.85 11.48 22.95
CA ARG A 963 -2.85 11.39 21.87
C ARG A 963 -1.51 10.83 22.37
N TYR A 964 -1.05 11.23 23.55
CA TYR A 964 0.19 10.70 24.13
C TYR A 964 0.07 9.24 24.57
N MET A 965 -1.09 8.83 25.07
CA MET A 965 -1.35 7.41 25.35
C MET A 965 -1.38 6.59 24.07
N GLU A 966 -2.09 7.02 23.02
CA GLU A 966 -2.06 6.34 21.71
C GLU A 966 -0.63 6.22 21.16
N THR A 967 0.18 7.27 21.33
CA THR A 967 1.58 7.32 20.90
C THR A 967 2.47 6.36 21.71
N GLY A 968 2.31 6.35 23.03
CA GLY A 968 3.06 5.46 23.92
C GLY A 968 2.70 3.99 23.73
N TYR A 969 1.43 3.70 23.49
CA TYR A 969 0.98 2.35 23.13
C TYR A 969 1.64 1.86 21.84
N GLN A 970 1.64 2.68 20.78
CA GLN A 970 2.34 2.35 19.52
C GLN A 970 3.83 2.05 19.71
N GLN A 971 4.49 2.87 20.53
CA GLN A 971 5.91 2.71 20.82
C GLN A 971 6.18 1.43 21.61
N GLU A 972 5.32 1.08 22.57
CA GLU A 972 5.49 -0.12 23.39
C GLU A 972 5.37 -1.41 22.55
N LEU A 973 4.55 -1.41 21.50
CA LEU A 973 4.42 -2.55 20.58
C LEU A 973 5.70 -2.86 19.80
N THR A 974 6.63 -1.91 19.66
CA THR A 974 7.96 -2.19 19.05
C THR A 974 8.77 -3.18 19.88
N TYR A 975 8.58 -3.14 21.19
CA TYR A 975 9.31 -3.92 22.18
C TYR A 975 8.66 -5.28 22.49
N ARG A 976 7.54 -5.59 21.84
CA ARG A 976 6.85 -6.88 21.93
C ARG A 976 7.52 -7.97 21.10
N HIS A 977 7.69 -9.13 21.72
CA HIS A 977 8.16 -10.38 21.11
C HIS A 977 7.01 -11.24 20.56
N PRO A 978 7.31 -12.21 19.68
CA PRO A 978 6.30 -13.12 19.12
C PRO A 978 5.63 -14.03 20.16
N ASP A 979 6.25 -14.24 21.31
CA ASP A 979 5.73 -15.05 22.42
C ASP A 979 4.77 -14.29 23.36
N GLY A 980 4.50 -13.02 23.06
CA GLY A 980 3.63 -12.15 23.87
C GLY A 980 4.36 -11.36 24.97
N SER A 981 5.67 -11.57 25.15
CA SER A 981 6.47 -10.85 26.16
C SER A 981 6.96 -9.48 25.68
N PHE A 982 7.29 -8.60 26.63
CA PHE A 982 7.89 -7.28 26.36
C PHE A 982 9.31 -7.22 26.93
N SER A 983 10.25 -6.63 26.17
CA SER A 983 11.64 -6.40 26.61
C SER A 983 12.06 -4.93 26.53
N ALA A 984 13.17 -4.56 27.16
CA ALA A 984 13.64 -3.17 27.09
C ALA A 984 14.06 -2.77 25.65
N PHE A 985 14.59 -3.70 24.86
CA PHE A 985 15.15 -3.45 23.51
C PHE A 985 14.48 -4.26 22.38
N GLY A 986 13.34 -4.91 22.65
CA GLY A 986 12.61 -5.73 21.68
C GLY A 986 13.44 -6.88 21.15
N SER A 987 13.43 -7.06 19.83
CA SER A 987 14.08 -8.15 19.09
C SER A 987 15.61 -8.09 19.04
N HIS A 988 16.25 -7.05 19.59
CA HIS A 988 17.70 -7.04 19.79
C HIS A 988 18.14 -8.03 20.88
N ASP A 989 17.22 -8.39 21.77
CA ASP A 989 17.48 -9.38 22.80
C ASP A 989 17.15 -10.80 22.30
N PRO A 990 18.03 -11.81 22.56
CA PRO A 990 17.92 -13.16 21.99
C PRO A 990 16.76 -14.00 22.54
N SER A 991 16.17 -13.59 23.65
CA SER A 991 14.93 -14.11 24.21
C SER A 991 14.10 -12.92 24.66
N GLY A 992 12.79 -13.09 24.80
CA GLY A 992 11.98 -12.21 25.63
C GLY A 992 12.70 -12.02 26.96
N SER A 993 13.23 -10.82 27.19
CA SER A 993 14.09 -10.55 28.31
C SER A 993 13.75 -9.21 28.94
N THR A 994 13.48 -9.03 30.24
CA THR A 994 13.61 -9.94 31.37
C THR A 994 13.22 -9.12 32.60
N TRP A 995 11.91 -8.93 32.72
CA TRP A 995 11.27 -8.32 33.87
C TRP A 995 9.83 -8.84 33.86
N LEU A 996 9.53 -9.87 34.67
CA LEU A 996 8.14 -10.28 34.93
C LEU A 996 7.29 -9.07 35.32
N VAL A 997 7.86 -8.09 36.01
CA VAL A 997 7.19 -6.82 36.29
C VAL A 997 7.02 -5.99 35.03
N LEU A 998 7.94 -5.88 34.05
CA LEU A 998 7.65 -5.06 32.85
C LEU A 998 6.48 -5.67 32.07
N THR A 999 6.47 -6.98 31.83
CA THR A 999 5.33 -7.63 31.15
C THR A 999 4.05 -7.52 32.00
N ALA A 1000 4.14 -7.70 33.34
CA ALA A 1000 3.01 -7.50 34.25
C ALA A 1000 2.58 -6.03 34.37
N PHE A 1001 3.51 -5.08 34.26
CA PHE A 1001 3.32 -3.64 34.36
C PHE A 1001 2.67 -3.14 33.08
N VAL A 1002 3.15 -3.57 31.92
CA VAL A 1002 2.50 -3.34 30.63
C VAL A 1002 1.10 -3.94 30.64
N ALA A 1003 0.91 -5.21 31.03
CA ALA A 1003 -0.42 -5.83 31.10
C ALA A 1003 -1.37 -5.08 32.06
N LYS A 1004 -0.87 -4.67 33.22
CA LYS A 1004 -1.60 -3.86 34.20
C LYS A 1004 -1.97 -2.49 33.62
N SER A 1005 -1.00 -1.74 33.11
CA SER A 1005 -1.17 -0.38 32.61
C SER A 1005 -2.03 -0.35 31.35
N PHE A 1006 -1.93 -1.34 30.47
CA PHE A 1006 -2.80 -1.48 29.31
C PHE A 1006 -4.24 -1.72 29.72
N ARG A 1007 -4.50 -2.57 30.73
CA ARG A 1007 -5.86 -2.72 31.28
C ARG A 1007 -6.42 -1.40 31.82
N GLN A 1008 -5.59 -0.63 32.53
CA GLN A 1008 -5.98 0.70 33.03
C GLN A 1008 -6.22 1.72 31.89
N ALA A 1009 -5.58 1.51 30.73
CA ALA A 1009 -5.73 2.38 29.56
C ALA A 1009 -6.96 2.06 28.69
N VAL A 1010 -7.51 0.84 28.73
CA VAL A 1010 -8.68 0.38 27.93
C VAL A 1010 -9.89 1.33 27.99
N PRO A 1011 -10.25 1.96 29.14
CA PRO A 1011 -11.38 2.89 29.19
C PRO A 1011 -11.17 4.18 28.37
N TYR A 1012 -9.93 4.49 28.00
CA TYR A 1012 -9.54 5.75 27.36
C TYR A 1012 -9.05 5.56 25.91
N ILE A 1013 -8.31 4.48 25.63
CA ILE A 1013 -7.74 4.18 24.32
C ILE A 1013 -8.10 2.76 23.87
N ASN A 1014 -8.09 2.54 22.55
CA ASN A 1014 -8.35 1.22 21.98
C ASN A 1014 -7.09 0.34 22.10
N VAL A 1015 -7.10 -0.57 23.06
CA VAL A 1015 -6.08 -1.62 23.22
C VAL A 1015 -6.66 -2.97 22.80
N GLU A 1016 -5.88 -3.76 22.07
CA GLU A 1016 -6.29 -5.09 21.66
C GLU A 1016 -6.20 -6.09 22.84
N GLU A 1017 -7.33 -6.68 23.23
CA GLU A 1017 -7.42 -7.58 24.39
C GLU A 1017 -6.46 -8.78 24.28
N LYS A 1018 -6.26 -9.30 23.06
CA LYS A 1018 -5.33 -10.37 22.75
C LYS A 1018 -3.90 -10.08 23.26
N ILE A 1019 -3.45 -8.84 23.19
CA ILE A 1019 -2.09 -8.44 23.62
C ILE A 1019 -1.94 -8.59 25.14
N ILE A 1020 -2.98 -8.22 25.89
CA ILE A 1020 -3.01 -8.39 27.35
C ILE A 1020 -3.06 -9.88 27.71
N GLN A 1021 -3.88 -10.66 27.00
CA GLN A 1021 -4.04 -12.10 27.24
C GLN A 1021 -2.75 -12.89 26.97
N GLU A 1022 -2.04 -12.60 25.87
CA GLU A 1022 -0.77 -13.26 25.55
C GLU A 1022 0.33 -12.92 26.57
N ALA A 1023 0.39 -11.65 27.03
CA ALA A 1023 1.30 -11.23 28.09
C ALA A 1023 1.01 -11.99 29.40
N LEU A 1024 -0.25 -12.10 29.81
CA LEU A 1024 -0.65 -12.86 31.00
C LEU A 1024 -0.38 -14.38 30.84
N HIS A 1025 -0.57 -14.92 29.64
CA HIS A 1025 -0.30 -16.31 29.33
C HIS A 1025 1.19 -16.62 29.51
N TRP A 1026 2.07 -15.77 28.94
CA TRP A 1026 3.51 -15.88 29.08
C TRP A 1026 3.98 -15.74 30.55
N LEU A 1027 3.36 -14.86 31.33
CA LEU A 1027 3.64 -14.77 32.77
C LEU A 1027 3.29 -16.09 33.48
N SER A 1028 2.15 -16.70 33.14
CA SER A 1028 1.68 -17.94 33.76
C SER A 1028 2.59 -19.14 33.48
N THR A 1029 3.18 -19.23 32.28
CA THR A 1029 4.09 -20.32 31.89
C THR A 1029 5.45 -20.21 32.56
N ASN A 1030 5.84 -19.00 32.98
CA ASN A 1030 7.10 -18.73 33.67
C ASN A 1030 6.97 -18.75 35.21
N GLN A 1031 5.84 -19.17 35.78
CA GLN A 1031 5.68 -19.35 37.23
C GLN A 1031 6.47 -20.58 37.71
N ALA A 1032 7.24 -20.44 38.79
CA ALA A 1032 7.95 -21.56 39.40
C ALA A 1032 6.97 -22.52 40.13
N PRO A 1033 7.33 -23.81 40.30
CA PRO A 1033 6.45 -24.78 40.95
C PRO A 1033 6.04 -24.43 42.39
N ASN A 1034 6.87 -23.65 43.09
CA ASN A 1034 6.61 -23.16 44.45
C ASN A 1034 5.62 -21.97 44.50
N GLY A 1035 5.13 -21.51 43.36
CA GLY A 1035 4.21 -20.37 43.23
C GLY A 1035 4.88 -19.01 43.09
N SER A 1036 6.21 -18.93 43.24
CA SER A 1036 6.97 -17.69 43.02
C SER A 1036 7.15 -17.38 41.55
N PHE A 1037 7.36 -16.10 41.25
CA PHE A 1037 7.73 -15.64 39.91
C PHE A 1037 9.21 -15.26 39.90
N PRO A 1038 10.10 -16.08 39.29
CA PRO A 1038 11.54 -15.84 39.28
C PRO A 1038 11.91 -14.79 38.22
N GLU A 1039 12.72 -13.80 38.60
CA GLU A 1039 13.26 -12.84 37.64
C GLU A 1039 14.14 -13.55 36.61
N VAL A 1040 13.62 -13.74 35.41
CA VAL A 1040 14.43 -14.09 34.25
C VAL A 1040 15.10 -12.77 33.86
N GLY A 1041 16.46 -12.74 33.72
CA GLY A 1041 17.45 -11.88 32.97
C GLY A 1041 17.84 -10.47 33.45
N LYS A 1042 18.29 -9.59 32.53
CA LYS A 1042 19.12 -8.39 32.85
C LYS A 1042 18.34 -7.07 32.70
N VAL A 1043 18.27 -6.30 33.79
CA VAL A 1043 17.55 -5.02 33.90
C VAL A 1043 18.49 -3.83 33.73
N SER A 1044 18.07 -2.83 32.95
CA SER A 1044 18.86 -1.63 32.66
C SER A 1044 18.46 -0.44 33.55
N HIS A 1045 17.16 -0.20 33.80
CA HIS A 1045 16.68 0.82 34.76
C HIS A 1045 16.18 0.21 36.07
N ARG A 1046 17.09 0.04 37.04
CA ARG A 1046 16.75 -0.44 38.40
C ARG A 1046 15.85 0.53 39.18
N ASP A 1047 15.86 1.81 38.84
CA ASP A 1047 15.06 2.84 39.51
C ASP A 1047 13.56 2.65 39.30
N MET A 1048 13.15 2.06 38.17
CA MET A 1048 11.75 1.76 37.85
C MET A 1048 11.21 0.54 38.63
N GLN A 1049 12.10 -0.33 39.14
CA GLN A 1049 11.71 -1.46 39.99
C GLN A 1049 11.30 -1.03 41.39
N GLY A 1050 11.76 0.14 41.87
CA GLY A 1050 11.70 0.46 43.29
C GLY A 1050 12.26 -0.70 44.13
N GLY A 1051 11.58 -1.06 45.22
CA GLY A 1051 11.91 -2.25 46.02
C GLY A 1051 11.37 -3.58 45.46
N ALA A 1052 10.67 -3.59 44.31
CA ALA A 1052 9.94 -4.77 43.81
C ALA A 1052 10.82 -5.81 43.09
N ALA A 1053 12.11 -5.54 42.94
CA ALA A 1053 13.04 -6.36 42.17
C ALA A 1053 13.33 -7.75 42.77
N LYS A 1054 13.01 -7.98 44.05
CA LYS A 1054 13.47 -9.19 44.77
C LYS A 1054 12.34 -9.95 45.44
N GLY A 1055 12.34 -11.27 45.20
CA GLY A 1055 11.62 -12.26 46.01
C GLY A 1055 10.11 -12.05 46.11
N LEU A 1056 9.63 -11.76 47.31
CA LEU A 1056 8.21 -11.69 47.65
C LEU A 1056 7.50 -10.50 46.97
N ALA A 1057 8.16 -9.35 46.85
CA ALA A 1057 7.58 -8.14 46.25
C ALA A 1057 7.29 -8.33 44.75
N LEU A 1058 8.16 -9.05 44.03
CA LEU A 1058 7.97 -9.40 42.61
C LEU A 1058 6.74 -10.28 42.41
N THR A 1059 6.57 -11.28 43.27
CA THR A 1059 5.43 -12.20 43.23
C THR A 1059 4.13 -11.47 43.59
N ALA A 1060 4.16 -10.58 44.58
CA ALA A 1060 3.01 -9.74 44.92
C ALA A 1060 2.63 -8.77 43.79
N TYR A 1061 3.61 -8.16 43.12
CA TYR A 1061 3.37 -7.25 42.01
C TYR A 1061 2.76 -7.93 40.79
N THR A 1062 3.32 -9.07 40.38
CA THR A 1062 2.79 -9.87 39.27
C THR A 1062 1.38 -10.37 39.57
N LEU A 1063 1.11 -10.78 40.82
CA LEU A 1063 -0.23 -11.13 41.28
C LEU A 1063 -1.23 -9.96 41.14
N ILE A 1064 -0.83 -8.73 41.49
CA ILE A 1064 -1.68 -7.54 41.31
C ILE A 1064 -2.09 -7.38 39.84
N ALA A 1065 -1.18 -7.61 38.89
CA ALA A 1065 -1.50 -7.54 37.47
C ALA A 1065 -2.58 -8.57 37.06
N PHE A 1066 -2.55 -9.80 37.59
CA PHE A 1066 -3.62 -10.77 37.37
C PHE A 1066 -4.95 -10.36 38.02
N LEU A 1067 -4.90 -9.82 39.25
CA LEU A 1067 -6.09 -9.42 40.01
C LEU A 1067 -6.79 -8.18 39.44
N GLU A 1068 -6.06 -7.23 38.87
CA GLU A 1068 -6.64 -6.05 38.20
C GLU A 1068 -7.27 -6.42 36.84
N ASN A 1069 -6.95 -7.59 36.27
CA ASN A 1069 -7.49 -8.13 35.01
C ASN A 1069 -8.72 -9.06 35.21
N GLN A 1070 -9.69 -8.66 36.04
CA GLN A 1070 -10.78 -9.53 36.58
C GLN A 1070 -11.66 -10.26 35.56
N GLN A 1071 -11.77 -9.79 34.31
CA GLN A 1071 -12.62 -10.39 33.27
C GLN A 1071 -12.10 -11.76 32.80
N ASP A 1072 -10.78 -11.97 32.74
CA ASP A 1072 -10.15 -13.20 32.24
C ASP A 1072 -9.49 -14.06 33.34
N SER A 1073 -9.15 -13.46 34.48
CA SER A 1073 -8.30 -14.09 35.50
C SER A 1073 -9.00 -15.17 36.34
N ASN A 1074 -10.33 -15.09 36.51
CA ASN A 1074 -11.08 -16.03 37.36
C ASN A 1074 -11.33 -17.41 36.72
N GLN A 1075 -11.31 -17.54 35.40
CA GLN A 1075 -11.53 -18.84 34.71
C GLN A 1075 -10.24 -19.52 34.26
N VAL A 1076 -9.28 -18.78 33.71
CA VAL A 1076 -8.08 -19.38 33.08
C VAL A 1076 -6.88 -19.43 34.04
N TYR A 1077 -6.67 -18.40 34.86
CA TYR A 1077 -5.46 -18.23 35.69
C TYR A 1077 -5.67 -18.51 37.18
N HIS A 1078 -6.80 -19.11 37.57
CA HIS A 1078 -7.15 -19.38 38.97
C HIS A 1078 -6.07 -20.20 39.71
N ASN A 1079 -5.51 -21.22 39.05
CA ASN A 1079 -4.42 -22.03 39.62
C ASN A 1079 -3.13 -21.24 39.85
N THR A 1080 -2.79 -20.34 38.92
CA THR A 1080 -1.61 -19.48 39.00
C THR A 1080 -1.74 -18.48 40.15
N ILE A 1081 -2.92 -17.87 40.30
CA ILE A 1081 -3.27 -16.92 41.36
C ILE A 1081 -3.17 -17.58 42.74
N ASN A 1082 -3.79 -18.76 42.90
CA ASN A 1082 -3.77 -19.47 44.19
C ASN A 1082 -2.36 -19.87 44.61
N LYS A 1083 -1.53 -20.36 43.68
CA LYS A 1083 -0.12 -20.68 43.97
C LYS A 1083 0.69 -19.45 44.40
N ALA A 1084 0.43 -18.30 43.79
CA ALA A 1084 1.10 -17.05 44.16
C ALA A 1084 0.63 -16.51 45.53
N LEU A 1085 -0.67 -16.59 45.82
CA LEU A 1085 -1.24 -16.25 47.13
C LEU A 1085 -0.65 -17.13 48.24
N ASP A 1086 -0.61 -18.45 48.02
CA ASP A 1086 0.01 -19.41 48.94
C ASP A 1086 1.48 -19.07 49.21
N TYR A 1087 2.24 -18.72 48.16
CA TYR A 1087 3.64 -18.33 48.29
C TYR A 1087 3.81 -17.06 49.12
N ILE A 1088 2.97 -16.04 48.92
CA ILE A 1088 3.03 -14.79 49.68
C ILE A 1088 2.73 -15.05 51.15
N VAL A 1089 1.65 -15.77 51.47
CA VAL A 1089 1.25 -16.09 52.86
C VAL A 1089 2.32 -16.89 53.60
N ARG A 1090 2.92 -17.89 52.94
CA ARG A 1090 3.96 -18.75 53.56
C ARG A 1090 5.26 -18.01 53.89
N ASN A 1091 5.58 -16.94 53.15
CA ASN A 1091 6.85 -16.23 53.27
C ASN A 1091 6.70 -14.84 53.92
N LEU A 1092 5.54 -14.56 54.54
CA LEU A 1092 5.27 -13.31 55.25
C LEU A 1092 5.86 -13.30 56.67
N GLU A 1093 6.03 -14.46 57.30
CA GLU A 1093 6.63 -14.57 58.63
C GLU A 1093 8.15 -14.30 58.58
N GLY A 1094 8.62 -13.28 59.32
CA GLY A 1094 10.04 -12.90 59.38
C GLY A 1094 10.50 -11.87 58.34
N LEU A 1095 9.57 -11.25 57.60
CA LEU A 1095 9.92 -10.27 56.56
C LEU A 1095 10.21 -8.88 57.15
N ASP A 1096 11.45 -8.41 57.01
CA ASP A 1096 11.86 -7.08 57.47
C ASP A 1096 11.72 -5.96 56.46
N ASP A 1097 11.55 -6.29 55.18
CA ASP A 1097 11.36 -5.33 54.11
C ASP A 1097 9.95 -4.70 54.14
N VAL A 1098 9.90 -3.42 54.54
CA VAL A 1098 8.68 -2.62 54.61
C VAL A 1098 8.01 -2.46 53.24
N TYR A 1099 8.80 -2.40 52.16
CA TYR A 1099 8.27 -2.25 50.81
C TYR A 1099 7.51 -3.49 50.36
N ALA A 1100 8.12 -4.67 50.54
CA ALA A 1100 7.51 -5.94 50.20
C ALA A 1100 6.24 -6.23 51.04
N LEU A 1101 6.21 -5.82 52.31
CA LEU A 1101 5.01 -5.87 53.16
C LEU A 1101 3.88 -4.98 52.61
N ALA A 1102 4.18 -3.76 52.16
CA ALA A 1102 3.18 -2.84 51.60
C ALA A 1102 2.53 -3.41 50.32
N VAL A 1103 3.35 -3.87 49.37
CA VAL A 1103 2.85 -4.43 48.09
C VAL A 1103 2.04 -5.71 48.33
N SER A 1104 2.48 -6.55 49.28
CA SER A 1104 1.76 -7.79 49.64
C SER A 1104 0.45 -7.51 50.36
N SER A 1105 0.41 -6.51 51.25
CA SER A 1105 -0.82 -6.06 51.89
C SER A 1105 -1.84 -5.59 50.84
N TYR A 1106 -1.39 -4.82 49.84
CA TYR A 1106 -2.25 -4.36 48.74
C TYR A 1106 -2.75 -5.53 47.88
N ALA A 1107 -1.88 -6.47 47.49
CA ALA A 1107 -2.26 -7.66 46.73
C ALA A 1107 -3.29 -8.54 47.45
N LEU A 1108 -3.09 -8.79 48.76
CA LEU A 1108 -4.03 -9.58 49.58
C LEU A 1108 -5.36 -8.87 49.78
N THR A 1109 -5.35 -7.54 49.87
CA THR A 1109 -6.58 -6.73 49.97
C THR A 1109 -7.37 -6.80 48.66
N LEU A 1110 -6.69 -6.68 47.51
CA LEU A 1110 -7.33 -6.85 46.19
C LEU A 1110 -7.91 -8.26 46.01
N ALA A 1111 -7.21 -9.30 46.48
CA ALA A 1111 -7.67 -10.69 46.45
C ALA A 1111 -8.75 -11.02 47.50
N GLN A 1112 -9.09 -10.08 48.40
CA GLN A 1112 -9.97 -10.30 49.56
C GLN A 1112 -9.58 -11.52 50.41
N HIS A 1113 -8.29 -11.78 50.56
CA HIS A 1113 -7.78 -12.93 51.31
C HIS A 1113 -7.98 -12.75 52.83
N SER A 1114 -8.16 -13.84 53.58
CA SER A 1114 -8.38 -13.82 55.04
C SER A 1114 -7.21 -13.20 55.83
N ALA A 1115 -5.99 -13.30 55.30
CA ALA A 1115 -4.78 -12.77 55.92
C ALA A 1115 -4.58 -11.24 55.74
N LYS A 1116 -5.46 -10.55 55.00
CA LYS A 1116 -5.27 -9.13 54.63
C LYS A 1116 -5.12 -8.20 55.86
N ASP A 1117 -5.97 -8.37 56.87
CA ASP A 1117 -6.03 -7.48 58.04
C ASP A 1117 -4.79 -7.69 58.93
N ALA A 1118 -4.34 -8.95 59.06
CA ALA A 1118 -3.14 -9.28 59.81
C ALA A 1118 -1.87 -8.65 59.20
N VAL A 1119 -1.74 -8.71 57.87
CA VAL A 1119 -0.59 -8.14 57.14
C VAL A 1119 -0.64 -6.61 57.15
N PHE A 1120 -1.83 -6.01 57.03
CA PHE A 1120 -2.00 -4.56 57.13
C PHE A 1120 -1.59 -4.03 58.51
N ASN A 1121 -2.04 -4.68 59.60
CA ASN A 1121 -1.65 -4.30 60.96
C ASN A 1121 -0.13 -4.43 61.19
N LEU A 1122 0.49 -5.48 60.63
CA LEU A 1122 1.94 -5.65 60.67
C LEU A 1122 2.66 -4.51 59.92
N PHE A 1123 2.15 -4.09 58.76
CA PHE A 1123 2.69 -2.95 58.03
C PHE A 1123 2.53 -1.64 58.80
N GLU A 1124 1.36 -1.39 59.40
CA GLU A 1124 1.08 -0.21 60.22
C GLU A 1124 2.03 -0.11 61.43
N SER A 1125 2.37 -1.25 62.05
CA SER A 1125 3.31 -1.28 63.17
C SER A 1125 4.73 -0.78 62.83
N LYS A 1126 5.09 -0.78 61.53
CA LYS A 1126 6.40 -0.31 61.03
C LYS A 1126 6.37 1.16 60.57
N ALA A 1127 5.24 1.87 60.73
CA ALA A 1127 5.13 3.28 60.34
C ALA A 1127 6.08 4.19 61.15
N ARG A 1128 6.71 5.15 60.48
CA ARG A 1128 7.56 6.17 61.13
C ARG A 1128 6.87 7.53 61.06
N THR A 1129 6.56 8.10 62.21
CA THR A 1129 6.06 9.47 62.33
C THR A 1129 7.19 10.40 62.75
N SER A 1130 7.67 11.27 61.84
CA SER A 1130 8.56 12.39 62.21
C SER A 1130 7.76 13.68 62.25
N GLY A 1131 7.47 14.15 63.47
CA GLY A 1131 6.65 15.35 63.69
C GLY A 1131 6.44 15.64 65.17
N LYS A 1132 7.47 16.20 65.80
CA LYS A 1132 7.33 17.30 66.76
C LYS A 1132 8.31 18.39 66.37
#